data_AF-A0A520QNS3-F1
#
_entry.id   AF-A0A520QNS3-F1
#
_cell.length_a   1.000
_cell.length_b   1.000
_cell.length_c   1.000
_cell.angle_alpha   90.00
_cell.angle_beta   90.00
_cell.angle_gamma   90.00
#
_symmetry.space_group_name_H-M   'P 1'
#
loop_
_entity.id
_entity.type
_entity.pdbx_description
1 polymer ?
#
loop_
_entity_poly.entity_id
_entity_poly.type
_entity_poly.pdbx_seq_one_letter_code
_entity_poly.pdbx_strand_id
1 'polypeptide(L)'
;MTAPQSSTWNGKRMTMTRKLWMSLLVATVVSVSGCDDSPGVPDGGLVQPDGARLCTGGETRCDGMCVDTTRDTDHCGACGNVCGTAEACLDGTCTLVCPDGQDVCDGRCVDLQTDEAHCGACGDTCEPGETCSAGACALVCPGDQTECDGSCVSTGSDPENCGACTTTCGAGEVCDMGSCALSCSFGLTECDGACVDLDNNPANCGTCGFTCEAPDGAVGLCASRRCRVACDGAFADCNADLGDASGDGCEIDTDIDADNCGACGVVCGAANAVTGCTTGACTIAMCDTGWADCDMDYTNGCELDVSFDDMNCGACGNVCPAGESCVLSACTGPLAEDCSNAVALSMGANTVGWLATTNDYLTTAPSCTPTFADPDGPDLVMSYTATVDETVDITFDKPTSTRWAASASTAACGTTAPEISCVSEFTAPTLDLPPFSLRAGETAYIYLVDTDSGSNPLDNPLSVNVTTTACASTPTPMVTAQSPMPGSTTATLAPEISVTFDNPISRIVGTVTVSGDMGTSDTYDLSMAPPEISFDTAGTTLTVASRTYNTGERLTVTLSGLESEQCFQPIPTVNWSFSMPVPSCAPGTGGAVGTTTARLATGLSFLTEYYVAADDVPTGWVYFGGTGDFYRIPKAGGAIEDVEALAGLTFTNLGYEAVVVGAEVYTIDSTTSGSGRVYRVTTNGGLTWMTEDYATFATTPADDFRGATAVPSLGRIFFVTHEGSSTVDTEIWSVPIGGVAPVAATLERSVPGVQNCSGIAVDNTNYYLACGTRDELVRVPIAAGAPTVISTTIPLNTTKNVVHGQDLDMDGAFDILYVNGADSVYFVCDPGGASPFSSLMLTYSPGTSDYGLGYDRVGNVLYSYDDDTEEVVSIQ
;
A
#
# COMPACT_ATOMS: atom_id res chain seq x y z
N MET A 1 56.19 -6.79 -15.64
CA MET A 1 57.28 -7.65 -16.15
C MET A 1 56.78 -8.38 -17.39
N THR A 2 57.66 -8.66 -18.36
CA THR A 2 57.54 -9.69 -19.43
C THR A 2 56.22 -9.86 -20.20
N ALA A 3 56.27 -9.54 -21.50
CA ALA A 3 55.44 -10.10 -22.59
C ALA A 3 55.79 -11.60 -22.83
N PRO A 4 55.21 -12.39 -23.79
CA PRO A 4 54.61 -12.04 -25.11
C PRO A 4 53.14 -12.55 -25.25
N GLN A 5 52.41 -12.68 -26.37
CA GLN A 5 52.70 -12.97 -27.80
C GLN A 5 51.76 -12.25 -28.82
N SER A 6 52.00 -12.55 -30.10
CA SER A 6 51.33 -12.22 -31.37
C SER A 6 49.98 -12.95 -31.61
N SER A 7 49.11 -12.62 -32.60
CA SER A 7 49.27 -12.10 -33.99
C SER A 7 48.02 -11.28 -34.43
N THR A 8 48.05 -10.13 -35.14
CA THR A 8 48.44 -9.82 -36.55
C THR A 8 47.69 -10.64 -37.62
N TRP A 9 47.09 -10.10 -38.71
CA TRP A 9 47.06 -8.74 -39.29
C TRP A 9 45.93 -8.57 -40.35
N ASN A 10 45.87 -7.40 -41.03
CA ASN A 10 44.96 -6.97 -42.13
C ASN A 10 43.54 -6.48 -41.71
N GLY A 11 43.05 -5.30 -42.12
CA GLY A 11 43.75 -4.16 -42.76
C GLY A 11 42.85 -3.16 -43.51
N LYS A 12 42.71 -1.93 -42.98
CA LYS A 12 42.22 -0.67 -43.62
C LYS A 12 40.76 -0.66 -44.14
N ARG A 13 39.87 0.14 -43.54
CA ARG A 13 39.67 1.60 -43.72
C ARG A 13 39.17 2.02 -45.12
N MET A 14 37.93 2.50 -45.18
CA MET A 14 37.55 3.70 -45.95
C MET A 14 36.92 4.75 -45.03
N THR A 15 36.88 6.01 -45.48
CA THR A 15 36.49 7.17 -44.68
C THR A 15 35.97 8.28 -45.58
N MET A 16 34.71 8.70 -45.44
CA MET A 16 34.14 9.96 -45.92
C MET A 16 32.87 10.25 -45.08
N THR A 17 32.78 11.23 -44.18
CA THR A 17 32.81 12.72 -44.27
C THR A 17 31.45 13.39 -44.52
N ARG A 18 31.02 14.14 -43.48
CA ARG A 18 29.87 15.07 -43.41
C ARG A 18 29.84 16.16 -44.49
N LYS A 19 28.62 16.60 -44.85
CA LYS A 19 28.09 17.99 -45.07
C LYS A 19 26.93 17.90 -46.09
N LEU A 20 25.68 18.31 -45.86
CA LEU A 20 25.04 19.23 -44.91
C LEU A 20 25.32 20.73 -45.16
N TRP A 21 24.22 21.48 -45.40
CA TRP A 21 24.00 22.95 -45.50
C TRP A 21 24.09 23.70 -46.85
N MET A 22 22.93 24.12 -47.36
CA MET A 22 22.52 25.53 -47.63
C MET A 22 21.00 25.54 -47.89
N SER A 23 20.13 26.18 -47.11
CA SER A 23 19.79 27.63 -47.10
C SER A 23 18.68 27.88 -46.05
N LEU A 24 18.34 29.06 -45.49
CA LEU A 24 19.01 30.37 -45.30
C LEU A 24 18.05 31.32 -44.48
N LEU A 25 18.55 32.05 -43.45
CA LEU A 25 17.94 33.22 -42.74
C LEU A 25 16.60 33.04 -41.96
N VAL A 26 16.22 33.83 -40.92
CA VAL A 26 16.95 34.48 -39.79
C VAL A 26 15.95 35.10 -38.78
N ALA A 27 16.23 35.01 -37.46
CA ALA A 27 15.97 36.00 -36.37
C ALA A 27 16.14 35.29 -34.99
N THR A 28 17.15 35.51 -34.13
CA THR A 28 17.45 36.68 -33.24
C THR A 28 16.37 36.97 -32.18
N VAL A 29 16.64 37.15 -30.87
CA VAL A 29 17.88 37.05 -30.04
C VAL A 29 17.53 37.13 -28.52
N VAL A 30 18.24 36.38 -27.66
CA VAL A 30 18.62 36.65 -26.23
C VAL A 30 17.55 36.84 -25.11
N SER A 31 17.60 35.91 -24.13
CA SER A 31 17.59 35.99 -22.63
C SER A 31 16.78 37.09 -21.87
N VAL A 32 16.38 36.93 -20.59
CA VAL A 32 17.21 36.66 -19.38
C VAL A 32 16.46 35.90 -18.26
N SER A 33 17.23 35.36 -17.31
CA SER A 33 16.85 34.60 -16.11
C SER A 33 16.20 35.38 -14.96
N GLY A 34 15.34 34.72 -14.19
CA GLY A 34 14.93 35.12 -12.84
C GLY A 34 13.95 34.10 -12.25
N CYS A 35 14.14 33.69 -10.99
CA CYS A 35 13.32 32.66 -10.34
C CYS A 35 11.98 33.22 -9.86
N ASP A 36 10.86 32.73 -10.38
CA ASP A 36 9.75 32.14 -9.61
C ASP A 36 8.75 31.46 -10.57
N ASP A 37 7.93 30.56 -10.04
CA ASP A 37 6.71 29.94 -10.58
C ASP A 37 6.57 29.65 -12.10
N SER A 38 6.37 28.37 -12.41
CA SER A 38 5.99 27.80 -13.72
C SER A 38 4.92 28.59 -14.48
N PRO A 39 5.19 28.98 -15.75
CA PRO A 39 4.33 28.50 -16.84
C PRO A 39 5.08 28.25 -18.18
N GLY A 40 4.62 27.35 -19.05
CA GLY A 40 3.47 26.47 -18.91
C GLY A 40 3.48 25.29 -19.87
N VAL A 41 3.12 24.13 -19.33
CA VAL A 41 2.09 23.23 -19.86
C VAL A 41 2.11 23.00 -21.39
N PRO A 42 2.64 21.87 -21.88
CA PRO A 42 2.16 21.29 -23.14
C PRO A 42 0.78 20.68 -22.84
N ASP A 43 -0.27 21.32 -23.36
CA ASP A 43 -1.67 21.25 -22.91
C ASP A 43 -2.00 20.10 -21.95
N GLY A 44 -2.14 20.45 -20.67
CA GLY A 44 -2.79 19.58 -19.73
C GLY A 44 -4.18 19.32 -20.27
N GLY A 45 -4.46 18.07 -20.64
CA GLY A 45 -5.83 17.62 -20.80
C GLY A 45 -6.53 17.91 -19.48
N LEU A 46 -7.22 19.06 -19.43
CA LEU A 46 -8.13 19.38 -18.36
C LEU A 46 -9.12 18.24 -18.37
N VAL A 47 -8.97 17.37 -17.37
CA VAL A 47 -10.01 16.43 -16.98
C VAL A 47 -11.22 17.31 -16.70
N GLN A 48 -12.11 17.42 -17.69
CA GLN A 48 -13.49 17.76 -17.40
C GLN A 48 -13.98 16.74 -16.36
N PRO A 49 -14.91 17.11 -15.47
CA PRO A 49 -15.31 16.27 -14.34
C PRO A 49 -16.01 14.93 -14.72
N ASP A 50 -15.87 14.50 -15.97
CA ASP A 50 -16.31 13.24 -16.61
C ASP A 50 -15.17 12.39 -17.23
N GLY A 51 -13.95 12.88 -17.46
CA GLY A 51 -12.75 12.03 -17.62
C GLY A 51 -12.05 11.87 -18.99
N ALA A 52 -12.18 12.76 -19.98
CA ALA A 52 -11.55 12.58 -21.31
C ALA A 52 -10.14 13.23 -21.49
N ARG A 53 -9.24 12.56 -22.25
CA ARG A 53 -7.84 12.97 -22.54
C ARG A 53 -7.61 13.32 -24.03
N LEU A 54 -6.84 14.37 -24.33
CA LEU A 54 -6.50 14.88 -25.68
C LEU A 54 -5.14 14.37 -26.21
N CYS A 55 -5.00 14.27 -27.54
CA CYS A 55 -3.77 13.85 -28.24
C CYS A 55 -2.92 15.03 -28.71
N THR A 56 -1.59 14.87 -28.77
CA THR A 56 -0.64 15.93 -29.10
C THR A 56 0.46 15.44 -30.04
N GLY A 57 0.62 16.06 -31.21
CA GLY A 57 1.71 15.73 -32.15
C GLY A 57 1.32 15.65 -33.62
N GLY A 58 0.04 15.85 -33.95
CA GLY A 58 -0.51 15.58 -35.29
C GLY A 58 -1.20 14.21 -35.39
N GLU A 59 -1.05 13.38 -34.35
CA GLU A 59 -1.80 12.15 -34.12
C GLU A 59 -3.30 12.43 -33.98
N THR A 60 -4.12 11.55 -34.55
CA THR A 60 -5.59 11.62 -34.43
C THR A 60 -6.05 10.75 -33.26
N ARG A 61 -7.05 11.22 -32.51
CA ARG A 61 -7.63 10.46 -31.39
C ARG A 61 -8.61 9.40 -31.91
N CYS A 62 -8.19 8.15 -31.91
CA CYS A 62 -8.99 7.01 -32.34
C CYS A 62 -9.36 6.16 -31.12
N ASP A 63 -10.65 6.08 -30.80
CA ASP A 63 -11.23 5.32 -29.67
C ASP A 63 -10.50 5.42 -28.31
N GLY A 64 -9.97 6.62 -28.03
CA GLY A 64 -9.30 6.95 -26.77
C GLY A 64 -7.78 6.83 -26.80
N MET A 65 -7.23 6.18 -27.81
CA MET A 65 -5.79 6.13 -28.11
C MET A 65 -5.40 7.24 -29.11
N CYS A 66 -4.11 7.55 -29.18
CA CYS A 66 -3.56 8.52 -30.11
C CYS A 66 -2.78 7.76 -31.19
N VAL A 67 -3.13 7.98 -32.46
CA VAL A 67 -2.61 7.18 -33.58
C VAL A 67 -2.00 8.06 -34.67
N ASP A 68 -0.83 7.68 -35.17
CA ASP A 68 -0.20 8.29 -36.35
C ASP A 68 -0.85 7.74 -37.62
N THR A 69 -1.93 8.42 -38.04
CA THR A 69 -2.66 8.12 -39.28
C THR A 69 -1.83 8.28 -40.55
N THR A 70 -0.52 8.57 -40.50
CA THR A 70 0.34 8.61 -41.69
C THR A 70 1.09 7.30 -41.97
N ARG A 71 1.09 6.35 -41.02
CA ARG A 71 1.84 5.07 -41.09
C ARG A 71 1.09 3.86 -40.55
N ASP A 72 0.11 4.10 -39.68
CA ASP A 72 -0.69 3.04 -39.09
C ASP A 72 -1.60 2.40 -40.16
N THR A 73 -1.50 1.09 -40.35
CA THR A 73 -2.28 0.34 -41.36
C THR A 73 -3.75 0.24 -41.03
N ASP A 74 -4.14 0.44 -39.77
CA ASP A 74 -5.49 0.22 -39.27
C ASP A 74 -6.23 1.56 -39.08
N HIS A 75 -5.48 2.67 -39.13
CA HIS A 75 -5.95 4.05 -39.02
C HIS A 75 -5.38 4.95 -40.14
N CYS A 76 -5.17 4.43 -41.34
CA CYS A 76 -4.44 5.13 -42.41
C CYS A 76 -5.22 6.30 -43.02
N GLY A 77 -4.70 7.52 -42.90
CA GLY A 77 -5.34 8.77 -43.35
C GLY A 77 -6.50 9.25 -42.46
N ALA A 78 -7.19 8.34 -41.77
CA ALA A 78 -8.23 8.61 -40.78
C ALA A 78 -8.41 7.42 -39.82
N CYS A 79 -8.94 7.68 -38.62
CA CYS A 79 -9.23 6.63 -37.64
C CYS A 79 -10.11 5.50 -38.22
N GLY A 80 -9.64 4.25 -38.11
CA GLY A 80 -10.38 3.06 -38.52
C GLY A 80 -10.38 2.82 -40.03
N ASN A 81 -9.59 3.57 -40.80
CA ASN A 81 -9.40 3.31 -42.22
C ASN A 81 -8.27 2.28 -42.40
N VAL A 82 -8.66 1.00 -42.35
CA VAL A 82 -7.76 -0.15 -42.48
C VAL A 82 -7.37 -0.34 -43.94
N CYS A 83 -6.08 -0.56 -44.20
CA CYS A 83 -5.54 -0.86 -45.53
C CYS A 83 -5.82 -2.30 -45.97
N GLY A 84 -5.91 -2.54 -47.28
CA GLY A 84 -6.14 -3.88 -47.83
C GLY A 84 -5.02 -4.87 -47.52
N THR A 85 -5.31 -6.17 -47.65
CA THR A 85 -4.42 -7.30 -47.29
C THR A 85 -3.08 -7.38 -48.05
N ALA A 86 -2.87 -6.52 -49.05
CA ALA A 86 -1.61 -6.36 -49.79
C ALA A 86 -1.16 -4.88 -49.86
N GLU A 87 -1.68 -4.01 -48.99
CA GLU A 87 -1.39 -2.57 -48.98
C GLU A 87 -0.67 -2.14 -47.69
N ALA A 88 0.24 -1.18 -47.81
CA ALA A 88 0.86 -0.51 -46.67
C ALA A 88 0.37 0.94 -46.55
N CYS A 89 0.29 1.46 -45.32
CA CYS A 89 -0.01 2.87 -45.10
C CYS A 89 1.23 3.73 -45.35
N LEU A 90 1.24 4.48 -46.45
CA LEU A 90 2.33 5.36 -46.84
C LEU A 90 1.82 6.81 -46.95
N ASP A 91 2.35 7.67 -46.07
CA ASP A 91 1.95 9.08 -45.92
C ASP A 91 0.42 9.29 -45.78
N GLY A 92 -0.26 8.35 -45.11
CA GLY A 92 -1.70 8.39 -44.86
C GLY A 92 -2.57 7.94 -46.04
N THR A 93 -1.99 7.22 -47.00
CA THR A 93 -2.73 6.55 -48.09
C THR A 93 -2.35 5.07 -48.15
N CYS A 94 -3.35 4.19 -48.14
CA CYS A 94 -3.14 2.77 -48.40
C CYS A 94 -2.65 2.59 -49.83
N THR A 95 -1.51 1.90 -49.99
CA THR A 95 -0.82 1.75 -51.26
C THR A 95 -0.40 0.29 -51.42
N LEU A 96 -0.76 -0.34 -52.54
CA LEU A 96 -0.39 -1.72 -52.86
C LEU A 96 1.13 -1.93 -52.83
N VAL A 97 1.58 -2.96 -52.10
CA VAL A 97 2.98 -3.39 -52.01
C VAL A 97 3.06 -4.84 -52.47
N CYS A 98 3.82 -5.08 -53.54
CA CYS A 98 3.94 -6.42 -54.12
C CYS A 98 5.04 -7.25 -53.47
N PRO A 99 4.91 -8.61 -53.47
CA PRO A 99 5.97 -9.52 -53.08
C PRO A 99 7.26 -9.33 -53.90
N ASP A 100 8.41 -9.65 -53.30
CA ASP A 100 9.71 -9.56 -53.95
C ASP A 100 9.73 -10.30 -55.31
N GLY A 101 9.96 -9.55 -56.39
CA GLY A 101 10.00 -10.07 -57.77
C GLY A 101 8.75 -9.79 -58.61
N GLN A 102 7.71 -9.19 -58.03
CA GLN A 102 6.53 -8.69 -58.75
C GLN A 102 6.49 -7.16 -58.73
N ASP A 103 5.95 -6.57 -59.80
CA ASP A 103 5.79 -5.12 -59.96
C ASP A 103 4.30 -4.73 -59.94
N VAL A 104 4.01 -3.49 -59.52
CA VAL A 104 2.65 -2.94 -59.53
C VAL A 104 2.30 -2.50 -60.95
N CYS A 105 1.53 -3.32 -61.67
CA CYS A 105 1.02 -3.00 -63.00
C CYS A 105 -0.51 -2.90 -62.96
N ASP A 106 -1.06 -1.79 -63.46
CA ASP A 106 -2.51 -1.52 -63.54
C ASP A 106 -3.30 -1.78 -62.23
N GLY A 107 -2.66 -1.52 -61.09
CA GLY A 107 -3.29 -1.64 -59.77
C GLY A 107 -3.32 -3.05 -59.17
N ARG A 108 -2.60 -4.02 -59.77
CA ARG A 108 -2.38 -5.36 -59.22
C ARG A 108 -0.89 -5.72 -59.23
N CYS A 109 -0.53 -6.75 -58.48
CA CYS A 109 0.83 -7.31 -58.53
C CYS A 109 0.96 -8.27 -59.70
N VAL A 110 2.00 -8.06 -60.52
CA VAL A 110 2.24 -8.85 -61.72
C VAL A 110 3.68 -9.34 -61.75
N ASP A 111 3.87 -10.62 -62.08
CA ASP A 111 5.18 -11.16 -62.40
C ASP A 111 5.53 -10.85 -63.86
N LEU A 112 6.39 -9.85 -64.05
CA LEU A 112 6.89 -9.45 -65.36
C LEU A 112 7.65 -10.58 -66.09
N GLN A 113 8.01 -11.68 -65.42
CA GLN A 113 8.69 -12.80 -66.06
C GLN A 113 7.78 -13.78 -66.79
N THR A 114 6.48 -13.79 -66.47
CA THR A 114 5.52 -14.81 -66.91
C THR A 114 4.16 -14.27 -67.38
N ASP A 115 3.78 -13.04 -67.03
CA ASP A 115 2.52 -12.43 -67.47
C ASP A 115 2.61 -11.95 -68.94
N GLU A 116 1.74 -12.47 -69.81
CA GLU A 116 1.72 -12.16 -71.24
C GLU A 116 1.25 -10.73 -71.57
N ALA A 117 0.56 -10.05 -70.65
CA ALA A 117 0.11 -8.66 -70.82
C ALA A 117 1.14 -7.62 -70.32
N HIS A 118 2.10 -8.03 -69.49
CA HIS A 118 3.10 -7.17 -68.86
C HIS A 118 4.51 -7.79 -68.90
N CYS A 119 4.89 -8.39 -70.02
CA CYS A 119 6.12 -9.17 -70.14
C CYS A 119 7.37 -8.26 -70.18
N GLY A 120 8.21 -8.36 -69.16
CA GLY A 120 9.44 -7.57 -69.00
C GLY A 120 9.24 -6.13 -68.49
N ALA A 121 8.05 -5.53 -68.68
CA ALA A 121 7.63 -4.27 -68.06
C ALA A 121 6.10 -4.12 -68.02
N CYS A 122 5.59 -3.29 -67.12
CA CYS A 122 4.15 -3.02 -66.99
C CYS A 122 3.55 -2.47 -68.30
N GLY A 123 2.74 -3.31 -68.97
CA GLY A 123 2.00 -2.97 -70.18
C GLY A 123 2.70 -3.37 -71.49
N ASP A 124 3.87 -4.01 -71.41
CA ASP A 124 4.53 -4.63 -72.57
C ASP A 124 3.87 -5.99 -72.85
N THR A 125 2.74 -5.96 -73.57
CA THR A 125 1.99 -7.16 -73.98
C THR A 125 2.68 -7.89 -75.14
N CYS A 126 2.76 -9.22 -75.05
CA CYS A 126 3.29 -10.08 -76.11
C CYS A 126 2.44 -10.07 -77.38
N GLU A 127 3.05 -10.25 -78.56
CA GLU A 127 2.27 -10.33 -79.80
C GLU A 127 1.46 -11.63 -79.86
N PRO A 128 0.26 -11.64 -80.48
CA PRO A 128 -0.61 -12.82 -80.52
C PRO A 128 0.10 -14.06 -81.08
N GLY A 129 0.30 -15.07 -80.22
CA GLY A 129 1.03 -16.31 -80.52
C GLY A 129 2.34 -16.46 -79.76
N GLU A 130 2.83 -15.41 -79.09
CA GLU A 130 3.97 -15.47 -78.18
C GLU A 130 3.52 -15.60 -76.72
N THR A 131 4.26 -16.37 -75.93
CA THR A 131 4.10 -16.48 -74.47
C THR A 131 5.26 -15.79 -73.77
N CYS A 132 5.00 -15.16 -72.62
CA CYS A 132 6.04 -14.55 -71.80
C CYS A 132 6.90 -15.62 -71.11
N SER A 133 8.20 -15.61 -71.35
CA SER A 133 9.15 -16.57 -70.78
C SER A 133 10.42 -15.86 -70.30
N ALA A 134 10.59 -15.80 -68.98
CA ALA A 134 11.70 -15.10 -68.32
C ALA A 134 11.79 -13.60 -68.67
N GLY A 135 10.63 -12.95 -68.86
CA GLY A 135 10.54 -11.51 -69.14
C GLY A 135 10.84 -11.12 -70.58
N ALA A 136 10.71 -12.08 -71.51
CA ALA A 136 10.70 -11.83 -72.94
C ALA A 136 9.59 -12.66 -73.61
N CYS A 137 8.89 -12.04 -74.56
CA CYS A 137 7.93 -12.74 -75.39
C CYS A 137 8.65 -13.69 -76.36
N ALA A 138 8.12 -14.91 -76.50
CA ALA A 138 8.65 -15.91 -77.42
C ALA A 138 7.54 -16.80 -77.97
N LEU A 139 7.58 -17.08 -79.28
CA LEU A 139 6.68 -18.00 -79.96
C LEU A 139 6.80 -19.44 -79.40
N VAL A 140 5.69 -20.01 -78.94
CA VAL A 140 5.61 -21.40 -78.46
C VAL A 140 4.52 -22.13 -79.24
N CYS A 141 4.87 -23.21 -79.94
CA CYS A 141 3.91 -23.91 -80.79
C CYS A 141 3.05 -24.93 -80.01
N PRO A 142 1.70 -24.81 -80.05
CA PRO A 142 0.81 -25.69 -79.30
C PRO A 142 0.65 -27.08 -79.96
N GLY A 143 0.66 -28.13 -79.13
CA GLY A 143 0.52 -29.51 -79.56
C GLY A 143 1.71 -30.03 -80.36
N ASP A 144 1.45 -30.90 -81.35
CA ASP A 144 2.49 -31.54 -82.18
C ASP A 144 3.02 -30.61 -83.31
N GLN A 145 2.69 -29.31 -83.27
CA GLN A 145 3.11 -28.35 -84.29
C GLN A 145 4.60 -28.01 -84.19
N THR A 146 5.20 -27.68 -85.34
CA THR A 146 6.63 -27.33 -85.43
C THR A 146 6.76 -25.85 -85.76
N GLU A 147 7.71 -25.17 -85.11
CA GLU A 147 8.09 -23.80 -85.47
C GLU A 147 8.85 -23.80 -86.80
N CYS A 148 8.31 -23.10 -87.79
CA CYS A 148 8.90 -22.97 -89.11
C CYS A 148 8.89 -21.48 -89.52
N ASP A 149 10.07 -20.86 -89.53
CA ASP A 149 10.32 -19.47 -89.94
C ASP A 149 9.46 -18.43 -89.18
N GLY A 150 9.34 -18.58 -87.85
CA GLY A 150 8.56 -17.66 -87.01
C GLY A 150 7.04 -17.88 -87.08
N SER A 151 6.58 -19.08 -87.46
CA SER A 151 5.17 -19.47 -87.41
C SER A 151 5.01 -20.94 -87.06
N CYS A 152 3.95 -21.27 -86.33
CA CYS A 152 3.64 -22.64 -85.94
C CYS A 152 2.80 -23.33 -87.00
N VAL A 153 3.28 -24.48 -87.48
CA VAL A 153 2.64 -25.21 -88.58
C VAL A 153 2.52 -26.70 -88.27
N SER A 154 1.43 -27.31 -88.73
CA SER A 154 1.21 -28.74 -88.58
C SER A 154 1.92 -29.52 -89.67
N THR A 155 3.11 -30.03 -89.41
CA THR A 155 3.83 -30.88 -90.37
C THR A 155 3.08 -32.16 -90.73
N GLY A 156 2.04 -32.54 -89.97
CA GLY A 156 1.15 -33.66 -90.27
C GLY A 156 0.05 -33.37 -91.30
N SER A 157 -0.27 -32.10 -91.59
CA SER A 157 -1.44 -31.73 -92.40
C SER A 157 -1.30 -30.46 -93.25
N ASP A 158 -0.26 -29.65 -93.05
CA ASP A 158 0.03 -28.45 -93.84
C ASP A 158 0.68 -28.83 -95.19
N PRO A 159 0.06 -28.51 -96.34
CA PRO A 159 0.65 -28.76 -97.67
C PRO A 159 1.95 -28.01 -97.94
N GLU A 160 2.24 -26.90 -97.25
CA GLU A 160 3.46 -26.11 -97.45
C GLU A 160 4.62 -26.57 -96.55
N ASN A 161 4.33 -27.35 -95.50
CA ASN A 161 5.27 -27.82 -94.48
C ASN A 161 5.17 -29.34 -94.21
N CYS A 162 4.75 -30.13 -95.20
CA CYS A 162 4.35 -31.52 -95.02
C CYS A 162 5.52 -32.44 -94.70
N GLY A 163 5.52 -33.03 -93.49
CA GLY A 163 6.56 -33.89 -92.93
C GLY A 163 7.77 -33.15 -92.34
N ALA A 164 8.03 -31.90 -92.74
CA ALA A 164 9.03 -30.99 -92.16
C ALA A 164 8.86 -29.55 -92.68
N CYS A 165 9.35 -28.56 -91.93
CA CYS A 165 9.36 -27.15 -92.34
C CYS A 165 9.81 -26.94 -93.80
N THR A 166 9.12 -26.05 -94.51
CA THR A 166 9.34 -25.69 -95.92
C THR A 166 9.18 -26.83 -96.94
N THR A 167 8.64 -27.98 -96.53
CA THR A 167 8.42 -29.13 -97.42
C THR A 167 7.07 -29.02 -98.12
N THR A 168 7.03 -28.22 -99.18
CA THR A 168 5.82 -28.01 -99.98
C THR A 168 5.48 -29.20 -100.87
N CYS A 169 4.24 -29.68 -100.79
CA CYS A 169 3.70 -30.72 -101.67
C CYS A 169 3.56 -30.26 -103.13
N GLY A 170 3.53 -31.22 -104.06
CA GLY A 170 3.36 -30.93 -105.48
C GLY A 170 2.01 -30.30 -105.79
N ALA A 171 1.94 -29.55 -106.90
CA ALA A 171 0.68 -28.92 -107.32
C ALA A 171 -0.40 -29.99 -107.61
N GLY A 172 -1.42 -30.06 -106.76
CA GLY A 172 -2.47 -31.08 -106.80
C GLY A 172 -2.27 -32.27 -105.84
N GLU A 173 -1.34 -32.18 -104.89
CA GLU A 173 -1.18 -33.11 -103.78
C GLU A 173 -1.67 -32.49 -102.45
N VAL A 174 -2.19 -33.33 -101.56
CA VAL A 174 -2.65 -33.04 -100.20
C VAL A 174 -1.62 -33.55 -99.19
N CYS A 175 -1.54 -32.95 -98.00
CA CYS A 175 -0.74 -33.52 -96.91
C CYS A 175 -1.61 -34.50 -96.08
N ASP A 176 -1.41 -35.80 -96.28
CA ASP A 176 -2.09 -36.86 -95.52
C ASP A 176 -1.12 -37.45 -94.50
N MET A 177 -1.30 -37.10 -93.22
CA MET A 177 -0.48 -37.55 -92.08
C MET A 177 1.04 -37.35 -92.26
N GLY A 178 1.43 -36.18 -92.76
CA GLY A 178 2.84 -35.79 -92.94
C GLY A 178 3.50 -36.41 -94.17
N SER A 179 2.73 -36.78 -95.18
CA SER A 179 3.22 -37.17 -96.51
C SER A 179 2.33 -36.64 -97.62
N CYS A 180 2.95 -36.12 -98.69
CA CYS A 180 2.23 -35.63 -99.86
C CYS A 180 1.57 -36.80 -100.62
N ALA A 181 0.27 -36.71 -100.86
CA ALA A 181 -0.57 -37.73 -101.49
C ALA A 181 -1.53 -37.12 -102.51
N LEU A 182 -2.07 -37.91 -103.45
CA LEU A 182 -2.96 -37.40 -104.51
C LEU A 182 -4.44 -37.26 -104.10
N SER A 183 -4.83 -37.70 -102.89
CA SER A 183 -6.19 -37.62 -102.36
C SER A 183 -6.23 -38.08 -100.90
N CYS A 184 -7.18 -37.58 -100.11
CA CYS A 184 -7.39 -38.00 -98.73
C CYS A 184 -7.81 -39.47 -98.56
N SER A 185 -7.39 -40.06 -97.44
CA SER A 185 -7.84 -41.37 -96.97
C SER A 185 -9.37 -41.45 -96.73
N PHE A 186 -9.97 -42.62 -96.99
CA PHE A 186 -11.43 -42.80 -97.02
C PHE A 186 -12.14 -42.39 -95.72
N GLY A 187 -13.18 -41.56 -95.85
CA GLY A 187 -14.00 -41.05 -94.75
C GLY A 187 -13.66 -39.62 -94.35
N LEU A 188 -12.46 -39.15 -94.69
CA LEU A 188 -12.05 -37.75 -94.56
C LEU A 188 -12.46 -36.96 -95.80
N THR A 189 -12.69 -35.66 -95.62
CA THR A 189 -12.91 -34.68 -96.69
C THR A 189 -11.65 -33.86 -96.89
N GLU A 190 -11.32 -33.57 -98.14
CA GLU A 190 -10.26 -32.65 -98.51
C GLU A 190 -10.68 -31.21 -98.20
N CYS A 191 -9.93 -30.54 -97.34
CA CYS A 191 -10.16 -29.19 -96.84
C CYS A 191 -8.88 -28.38 -97.05
N ASP A 192 -8.83 -27.55 -98.11
CA ASP A 192 -7.66 -26.73 -98.52
C ASP A 192 -6.30 -27.45 -98.44
N GLY A 193 -6.26 -28.68 -98.97
CA GLY A 193 -5.04 -29.50 -99.03
C GLY A 193 -4.77 -30.37 -97.81
N ALA A 194 -5.57 -30.28 -96.75
CA ALA A 194 -5.56 -31.16 -95.59
C ALA A 194 -6.74 -32.16 -95.61
N CYS A 195 -6.69 -33.21 -94.78
CA CYS A 195 -7.71 -34.27 -94.73
C CYS A 195 -8.43 -34.32 -93.37
N VAL A 196 -9.74 -34.07 -93.33
CA VAL A 196 -10.49 -33.86 -92.06
C VAL A 196 -11.83 -34.61 -91.99
N ASP A 197 -12.20 -35.12 -90.81
CA ASP A 197 -13.54 -35.67 -90.48
C ASP A 197 -14.52 -34.54 -90.17
N LEU A 198 -15.66 -34.48 -90.85
CA LEU A 198 -16.66 -33.41 -90.69
C LEU A 198 -17.79 -33.73 -89.71
N ASP A 199 -17.91 -34.97 -89.19
CA ASP A 199 -19.05 -35.35 -88.35
C ASP A 199 -18.85 -35.04 -86.87
N ASN A 200 -17.59 -35.03 -86.40
CA ASN A 200 -17.22 -34.85 -84.99
C ASN A 200 -16.05 -33.88 -84.73
N ASN A 201 -15.32 -33.42 -85.76
CA ASN A 201 -14.22 -32.46 -85.55
C ASN A 201 -14.79 -31.06 -85.26
N PRO A 202 -14.50 -30.44 -84.10
CA PRO A 202 -15.00 -29.12 -83.78
C PRO A 202 -14.58 -28.05 -84.78
N ALA A 203 -13.38 -28.11 -85.35
CA ALA A 203 -12.87 -27.11 -86.31
C ALA A 203 -13.42 -27.24 -87.74
N ASN A 204 -14.14 -28.32 -88.06
CA ASN A 204 -14.62 -28.62 -89.41
C ASN A 204 -16.04 -29.23 -89.40
N CYS A 205 -16.90 -28.74 -88.51
CA CYS A 205 -18.18 -29.35 -88.23
C CYS A 205 -19.17 -29.21 -89.39
N GLY A 206 -19.46 -30.31 -90.06
CA GLY A 206 -20.41 -30.41 -91.17
C GLY A 206 -19.89 -29.95 -92.53
N THR A 207 -18.91 -29.05 -92.57
CA THR A 207 -18.18 -28.62 -93.77
C THR A 207 -16.77 -28.18 -93.39
N CYS A 208 -15.83 -28.30 -94.34
CA CYS A 208 -14.46 -27.80 -94.19
C CYS A 208 -14.44 -26.34 -93.72
N GLY A 209 -13.56 -26.03 -92.77
CA GLY A 209 -13.35 -24.68 -92.22
C GLY A 209 -14.48 -24.14 -91.35
N PHE A 210 -15.48 -24.95 -90.98
CA PHE A 210 -16.58 -24.51 -90.10
C PHE A 210 -16.32 -24.91 -88.65
N THR A 211 -15.68 -24.01 -87.89
CA THR A 211 -15.40 -24.21 -86.47
C THR A 211 -16.65 -24.02 -85.62
N CYS A 212 -16.86 -24.94 -84.67
CA CYS A 212 -17.75 -24.76 -83.53
C CYS A 212 -17.07 -23.87 -82.49
N GLU A 213 -17.09 -22.57 -82.76
CA GLU A 213 -16.72 -21.56 -81.78
C GLU A 213 -17.65 -21.67 -80.57
N ALA A 214 -17.07 -21.56 -79.38
CA ALA A 214 -17.78 -21.42 -78.12
C ALA A 214 -17.19 -20.21 -77.37
N PRO A 215 -18.01 -19.51 -76.58
CA PRO A 215 -17.54 -18.48 -75.64
C PRO A 215 -16.75 -19.11 -74.49
N ASP A 216 -16.09 -18.25 -73.71
CA ASP A 216 -15.20 -18.67 -72.62
C ASP A 216 -15.94 -19.46 -71.52
N GLY A 217 -15.23 -20.40 -70.88
CA GLY A 217 -15.79 -21.36 -69.91
C GLY A 217 -16.72 -22.43 -70.50
N ALA A 218 -17.03 -22.36 -71.80
CA ALA A 218 -17.89 -23.29 -72.51
C ALA A 218 -17.17 -24.05 -73.64
N VAL A 219 -17.65 -25.25 -73.96
CA VAL A 219 -17.05 -26.10 -75.01
C VAL A 219 -17.90 -26.21 -76.27
N GLY A 220 -17.25 -25.96 -77.41
CA GLY A 220 -17.83 -26.04 -78.75
C GLY A 220 -17.89 -27.48 -79.26
N LEU A 221 -19.04 -28.10 -79.13
CA LEU A 221 -19.22 -29.53 -79.45
C LEU A 221 -19.83 -29.71 -80.84
N CYS A 222 -19.09 -30.35 -81.75
CA CYS A 222 -19.62 -30.85 -83.01
C CYS A 222 -20.37 -32.16 -82.78
N ALA A 223 -21.68 -32.17 -83.02
CA ALA A 223 -22.51 -33.36 -82.92
C ALA A 223 -23.43 -33.48 -84.14
N SER A 224 -23.20 -34.50 -84.98
CA SER A 224 -23.98 -34.73 -86.21
C SER A 224 -23.99 -33.51 -87.15
N ARG A 225 -22.80 -32.98 -87.47
CA ARG A 225 -22.60 -31.83 -88.40
C ARG A 225 -23.26 -30.53 -87.94
N ARG A 226 -23.43 -30.35 -86.63
CA ARG A 226 -23.97 -29.13 -86.00
C ARG A 226 -23.23 -28.83 -84.71
N CYS A 227 -22.93 -27.56 -84.52
CA CYS A 227 -22.34 -27.04 -83.29
C CYS A 227 -23.38 -26.91 -82.18
N ARG A 228 -22.93 -27.14 -80.95
CA ARG A 228 -23.63 -26.87 -79.70
C ARG A 228 -22.63 -26.31 -78.70
N VAL A 229 -23.15 -25.58 -77.72
CA VAL A 229 -22.39 -25.02 -76.62
C VAL A 229 -22.93 -25.61 -75.31
N ALA A 230 -22.05 -25.88 -74.35
CA ALA A 230 -22.37 -26.24 -72.98
C ALA A 230 -21.20 -25.80 -72.09
N CYS A 231 -21.46 -25.42 -70.83
CA CYS A 231 -20.41 -25.17 -69.86
C CYS A 231 -19.55 -26.41 -69.67
N ASP A 232 -18.23 -26.23 -69.51
CA ASP A 232 -17.33 -27.31 -69.16
C ASP A 232 -17.25 -27.49 -67.64
N GLY A 233 -17.20 -28.73 -67.16
CA GLY A 233 -17.05 -29.05 -65.74
C GLY A 233 -18.04 -28.33 -64.80
N ALA A 234 -17.48 -27.52 -63.88
CA ALA A 234 -18.19 -26.79 -62.82
C ALA A 234 -18.43 -25.30 -63.15
N PHE A 235 -18.10 -24.86 -64.36
CA PHE A 235 -18.44 -23.54 -64.85
C PHE A 235 -19.95 -23.38 -64.98
N ALA A 236 -20.47 -22.23 -64.55
CA ALA A 236 -21.87 -21.87 -64.64
C ALA A 236 -22.05 -20.56 -65.40
N ASP A 237 -23.01 -20.56 -66.31
CA ASP A 237 -23.66 -19.36 -66.83
C ASP A 237 -24.51 -18.77 -65.69
N CYS A 238 -24.03 -17.66 -65.13
CA CYS A 238 -24.64 -17.05 -63.95
C CYS A 238 -25.63 -15.93 -64.27
N ASN A 239 -25.67 -15.47 -65.52
CA ASN A 239 -26.62 -14.47 -66.00
C ASN A 239 -27.81 -15.08 -66.78
N ALA A 240 -27.71 -16.37 -67.12
CA ALA A 240 -28.66 -17.24 -67.81
C ALA A 240 -28.88 -16.92 -69.30
N ASP A 241 -27.85 -16.50 -70.04
CA ASP A 241 -27.93 -16.16 -71.46
C ASP A 241 -27.26 -17.17 -72.45
N LEU A 242 -26.69 -18.27 -71.95
CA LEU A 242 -26.02 -19.31 -72.73
C LEU A 242 -26.92 -19.89 -73.83
N GLY A 243 -26.63 -19.49 -75.08
CA GLY A 243 -27.33 -19.93 -76.28
C GLY A 243 -28.12 -18.84 -77.01
N ASP A 244 -28.15 -17.60 -76.50
CA ASP A 244 -28.37 -16.44 -77.36
C ASP A 244 -27.12 -16.17 -78.23
N ALA A 245 -27.29 -15.47 -79.35
CA ALA A 245 -26.20 -15.06 -80.24
C ALA A 245 -25.37 -13.88 -79.68
N SER A 246 -25.70 -13.41 -78.48
CA SER A 246 -25.03 -12.32 -77.77
C SER A 246 -24.61 -12.68 -76.34
N GLY A 247 -24.70 -13.95 -75.96
CA GLY A 247 -24.31 -14.40 -74.62
C GLY A 247 -22.80 -14.46 -74.43
N ASP A 248 -22.32 -14.28 -73.20
CA ASP A 248 -20.90 -14.14 -72.87
C ASP A 248 -20.20 -15.42 -72.38
N GLY A 249 -20.95 -16.44 -71.93
CA GLY A 249 -20.45 -17.82 -71.92
C GLY A 249 -20.90 -18.69 -70.75
N CYS A 250 -19.92 -19.20 -70.00
CA CYS A 250 -20.11 -19.78 -68.67
C CYS A 250 -19.03 -19.20 -67.75
N GLU A 251 -19.35 -18.09 -67.11
CA GLU A 251 -18.36 -17.10 -66.67
C GLU A 251 -17.59 -17.52 -65.41
N ILE A 252 -18.19 -18.35 -64.54
CA ILE A 252 -17.70 -18.59 -63.18
C ILE A 252 -17.58 -20.09 -62.87
N ASP A 253 -16.41 -20.52 -62.37
CA ASP A 253 -16.22 -21.86 -61.79
C ASP A 253 -16.77 -21.90 -60.36
N THR A 254 -17.99 -22.43 -60.22
CA THR A 254 -18.72 -22.48 -58.95
C THR A 254 -18.16 -23.47 -57.93
N ASP A 255 -17.18 -24.30 -58.29
CA ASP A 255 -16.53 -25.23 -57.35
C ASP A 255 -15.41 -24.56 -56.53
N ILE A 256 -14.90 -23.41 -56.98
CA ILE A 256 -13.72 -22.72 -56.38
C ILE A 256 -13.94 -21.22 -56.13
N ASP A 257 -14.90 -20.58 -56.79
CA ASP A 257 -15.22 -19.16 -56.59
C ASP A 257 -15.95 -18.93 -55.25
N ALA A 258 -15.35 -18.15 -54.34
CA ALA A 258 -15.89 -17.89 -53.01
C ALA A 258 -17.11 -16.94 -53.00
N ASP A 259 -17.37 -16.21 -54.09
CA ASP A 259 -18.50 -15.29 -54.23
C ASP A 259 -19.71 -15.95 -54.94
N ASN A 260 -19.52 -17.13 -55.53
CA ASN A 260 -20.50 -17.89 -56.32
C ASN A 260 -20.49 -19.39 -55.97
N CYS A 261 -20.25 -19.70 -54.70
CA CYS A 261 -19.88 -21.04 -54.27
C CYS A 261 -21.05 -22.03 -54.34
N GLY A 262 -20.94 -23.02 -55.23
CA GLY A 262 -21.94 -24.07 -55.50
C GLY A 262 -23.19 -23.60 -56.25
N ALA A 263 -23.41 -22.28 -56.30
CA ALA A 263 -24.36 -21.62 -57.16
C ALA A 263 -24.02 -20.12 -57.27
N CYS A 264 -24.34 -19.56 -58.43
CA CYS A 264 -24.23 -18.14 -58.74
C CYS A 264 -24.80 -17.23 -57.64
N GLY A 265 -24.00 -16.27 -57.16
CA GLY A 265 -24.36 -15.30 -56.12
C GLY A 265 -24.37 -15.82 -54.68
N VAL A 266 -23.79 -17.00 -54.41
CA VAL A 266 -23.58 -17.51 -53.04
C VAL A 266 -22.20 -17.10 -52.52
N VAL A 267 -22.16 -15.98 -51.80
CA VAL A 267 -20.93 -15.44 -51.19
C VAL A 267 -20.64 -16.08 -49.84
N CYS A 268 -19.41 -16.55 -49.66
CA CYS A 268 -18.89 -17.08 -48.42
C CYS A 268 -18.29 -15.95 -47.54
N GLY A 269 -18.66 -15.88 -46.26
CA GLY A 269 -17.98 -15.06 -45.25
C GLY A 269 -18.11 -15.63 -43.83
N ALA A 270 -17.06 -15.49 -43.02
CA ALA A 270 -16.97 -15.97 -41.64
C ALA A 270 -16.08 -15.02 -40.80
N ALA A 271 -16.13 -15.10 -39.47
CA ALA A 271 -15.35 -14.22 -38.58
C ALA A 271 -13.91 -14.71 -38.37
N ASN A 272 -12.95 -13.77 -38.23
CA ASN A 272 -11.52 -14.01 -38.00
C ASN A 272 -10.88 -15.05 -38.94
N ALA A 273 -11.37 -15.11 -40.19
CA ALA A 273 -11.12 -16.20 -41.11
C ALA A 273 -11.12 -15.71 -42.56
N VAL A 274 -10.17 -16.21 -43.34
CA VAL A 274 -10.21 -16.16 -44.80
C VAL A 274 -11.07 -17.34 -45.27
N THR A 275 -12.19 -17.03 -45.92
CA THR A 275 -13.12 -18.04 -46.46
C THR A 275 -12.80 -18.41 -47.90
N GLY A 276 -13.12 -19.65 -48.28
CA GLY A 276 -12.97 -20.15 -49.64
C GLY A 276 -14.08 -21.11 -50.05
N CYS A 277 -14.21 -21.38 -51.34
CA CYS A 277 -15.09 -22.41 -51.86
C CYS A 277 -14.30 -23.69 -52.17
N THR A 278 -14.86 -24.85 -51.84
CA THR A 278 -14.32 -26.14 -52.29
C THR A 278 -15.46 -27.07 -52.68
N THR A 279 -15.50 -27.52 -53.93
CA THR A 279 -16.55 -28.41 -54.47
C THR A 279 -17.97 -27.86 -54.25
N GLY A 280 -18.11 -26.54 -54.38
CA GLY A 280 -19.39 -25.85 -54.26
C GLY A 280 -19.94 -25.72 -52.84
N ALA A 281 -19.08 -25.81 -51.82
CA ALA A 281 -19.42 -25.53 -50.43
C ALA A 281 -18.48 -24.49 -49.81
N CYS A 282 -19.06 -23.53 -49.08
CA CYS A 282 -18.29 -22.55 -48.33
C CYS A 282 -17.51 -23.22 -47.20
N THR A 283 -16.26 -22.83 -47.06
CA THR A 283 -15.31 -23.38 -46.08
C THR A 283 -14.46 -22.25 -45.49
N ILE A 284 -13.91 -22.48 -44.31
CA ILE A 284 -12.79 -21.68 -43.80
C ILE A 284 -11.54 -22.19 -44.53
N ALA A 285 -10.88 -21.32 -45.30
CA ALA A 285 -9.64 -21.66 -46.00
C ALA A 285 -8.44 -21.57 -45.05
N MET A 286 -8.43 -20.56 -44.18
CA MET A 286 -7.51 -20.43 -43.05
C MET A 286 -8.05 -19.42 -42.03
N CYS A 287 -7.69 -19.62 -40.76
CA CYS A 287 -7.91 -18.64 -39.71
C CYS A 287 -6.87 -17.51 -39.78
N ASP A 288 -7.24 -16.34 -39.26
CA ASP A 288 -6.29 -15.25 -39.05
C ASP A 288 -5.20 -15.66 -38.05
N THR A 289 -4.03 -15.02 -38.11
CA THR A 289 -2.88 -15.42 -37.29
C THR A 289 -3.19 -15.26 -35.80
N GLY A 290 -3.03 -16.35 -35.03
CA GLY A 290 -3.36 -16.40 -33.62
C GLY A 290 -4.76 -16.93 -33.32
N TRP A 291 -5.61 -17.15 -34.33
CA TRP A 291 -6.97 -17.66 -34.18
C TRP A 291 -7.10 -19.10 -34.69
N ALA A 292 -8.08 -19.83 -34.16
CA ALA A 292 -8.43 -21.17 -34.63
C ALA A 292 -9.95 -21.40 -34.60
N ASP A 293 -10.41 -22.23 -35.55
CA ASP A 293 -11.76 -22.80 -35.63
C ASP A 293 -11.77 -24.12 -34.83
N CYS A 294 -12.47 -24.14 -33.69
CA CYS A 294 -12.36 -25.21 -32.70
C CYS A 294 -13.56 -26.16 -32.65
N ASP A 295 -14.72 -25.77 -33.18
CA ASP A 295 -15.87 -26.64 -33.38
C ASP A 295 -16.05 -27.14 -34.83
N MET A 296 -15.26 -26.62 -35.78
CA MET A 296 -15.33 -26.90 -37.22
C MET A 296 -16.64 -26.45 -37.87
N ASP A 297 -17.35 -25.49 -37.26
CA ASP A 297 -18.54 -24.89 -37.83
C ASP A 297 -18.20 -23.56 -38.53
N TYR A 298 -18.23 -23.64 -39.87
CA TYR A 298 -18.06 -22.50 -40.76
C TYR A 298 -18.93 -21.28 -40.40
N THR A 299 -20.09 -21.47 -39.75
CA THR A 299 -21.06 -20.40 -39.52
C THR A 299 -20.71 -19.41 -38.40
N ASN A 300 -19.76 -19.74 -37.52
CA ASN A 300 -19.20 -18.85 -36.49
C ASN A 300 -17.79 -18.36 -36.79
N GLY A 301 -17.06 -18.97 -37.73
CA GLY A 301 -15.70 -18.56 -38.09
C GLY A 301 -14.64 -19.12 -37.14
N CYS A 302 -13.44 -18.54 -37.14
CA CYS A 302 -12.39 -18.92 -36.21
C CYS A 302 -12.60 -18.19 -34.88
N GLU A 303 -13.33 -18.84 -33.99
CA GLU A 303 -13.97 -18.24 -32.84
C GLU A 303 -13.04 -17.98 -31.65
N LEU A 304 -11.81 -18.52 -31.67
CA LEU A 304 -10.94 -18.57 -30.50
C LEU A 304 -9.50 -18.09 -30.75
N ASP A 305 -9.01 -17.20 -29.88
CA ASP A 305 -7.60 -16.79 -29.82
C ASP A 305 -6.78 -17.87 -29.10
N VAL A 306 -5.96 -18.59 -29.87
CA VAL A 306 -5.08 -19.66 -29.40
C VAL A 306 -3.68 -19.17 -29.03
N SER A 307 -3.41 -17.87 -29.11
CA SER A 307 -2.08 -17.31 -28.82
C SER A 307 -1.82 -17.10 -27.32
N PHE A 308 -2.88 -16.97 -26.52
CA PHE A 308 -2.85 -16.77 -25.06
C PHE A 308 -3.89 -17.58 -24.25
N ASP A 309 -4.70 -18.45 -24.87
CA ASP A 309 -5.64 -19.32 -24.13
C ASP A 309 -4.98 -20.61 -23.64
N ASP A 310 -4.77 -20.72 -22.32
CA ASP A 310 -4.24 -21.90 -21.62
C ASP A 310 -5.03 -23.20 -21.87
N MET A 311 -6.30 -23.12 -22.28
CA MET A 311 -7.11 -24.31 -22.61
C MET A 311 -7.01 -24.74 -24.09
N ASN A 312 -6.44 -23.91 -24.95
CA ASN A 312 -6.45 -24.11 -26.41
C ASN A 312 -5.14 -23.63 -27.07
N CYS A 313 -4.01 -23.82 -26.39
CA CYS A 313 -2.79 -23.11 -26.73
C CYS A 313 -2.16 -23.57 -28.05
N GLY A 314 -2.08 -22.65 -29.02
CA GLY A 314 -1.61 -22.87 -30.38
C GLY A 314 -2.45 -23.81 -31.24
N ALA A 315 -3.43 -24.50 -30.66
CA ALA A 315 -4.40 -25.34 -31.33
C ALA A 315 -5.58 -25.66 -30.40
N CYS A 316 -6.76 -25.79 -30.99
CA CYS A 316 -8.00 -26.15 -30.31
C CYS A 316 -7.89 -27.42 -29.44
N GLY A 317 -8.35 -27.32 -28.19
CA GLY A 317 -8.29 -28.39 -27.20
C GLY A 317 -6.88 -28.75 -26.71
N ASN A 318 -5.84 -28.02 -27.12
CA ASN A 318 -4.48 -28.18 -26.60
C ASN A 318 -4.36 -27.48 -25.24
N VAL A 319 -5.01 -28.05 -24.23
CA VAL A 319 -4.95 -27.59 -22.84
C VAL A 319 -3.51 -27.74 -22.34
N CYS A 320 -2.91 -26.64 -21.88
CA CYS A 320 -1.58 -26.69 -21.31
C CYS A 320 -1.56 -27.57 -20.04
N PRO A 321 -0.55 -28.43 -19.85
CA PRO A 321 -0.39 -29.22 -18.64
C PRO A 321 -0.42 -28.35 -17.39
N ALA A 322 -0.98 -28.86 -16.29
CA ALA A 322 -0.98 -28.14 -15.01
C ALA A 322 0.45 -27.76 -14.61
N GLY A 323 0.73 -26.46 -14.56
CA GLY A 323 2.06 -25.88 -14.41
C GLY A 323 2.47 -24.95 -15.56
N GLU A 324 1.87 -25.07 -16.74
CA GLU A 324 2.27 -24.37 -17.97
C GLU A 324 1.20 -23.36 -18.41
N SER A 325 1.63 -22.23 -19.01
CA SER A 325 0.74 -21.24 -19.64
C SER A 325 1.07 -21.06 -21.11
N CYS A 326 0.11 -20.53 -21.87
CA CYS A 326 0.23 -20.30 -23.29
C CYS A 326 0.98 -19.00 -23.60
N VAL A 327 2.12 -19.11 -24.26
CA VAL A 327 2.90 -17.96 -24.72
C VAL A 327 3.19 -18.11 -26.21
N LEU A 328 2.64 -17.21 -27.03
CA LEU A 328 2.85 -17.18 -28.48
C LEU A 328 2.56 -18.54 -29.13
N SER A 329 1.39 -19.12 -28.81
CA SER A 329 0.91 -20.40 -29.35
C SER A 329 1.75 -21.64 -28.94
N ALA A 330 2.49 -21.58 -27.82
CA ALA A 330 3.17 -22.74 -27.25
C ALA A 330 2.94 -22.84 -25.73
N CYS A 331 2.59 -24.04 -25.24
CA CYS A 331 2.68 -24.36 -23.83
C CYS A 331 4.16 -24.48 -23.46
N THR A 332 4.61 -23.69 -22.49
CA THR A 332 5.98 -23.71 -22.02
C THR A 332 6.05 -24.08 -20.54
N GLY A 333 7.04 -24.93 -20.20
CA GLY A 333 7.31 -25.44 -18.86
C GLY A 333 7.34 -24.36 -17.76
N PRO A 334 7.14 -24.76 -16.50
CA PRO A 334 6.52 -23.92 -15.49
C PRO A 334 7.26 -22.62 -15.20
N LEU A 335 6.52 -21.52 -15.26
CA LEU A 335 6.95 -20.23 -14.73
C LEU A 335 6.82 -20.27 -13.20
N ALA A 336 7.91 -19.97 -12.52
CA ALA A 336 8.09 -20.19 -11.08
C ALA A 336 7.62 -18.99 -10.21
N GLU A 337 6.81 -18.11 -10.81
CA GLU A 337 6.55 -16.74 -10.37
C GLU A 337 5.09 -16.51 -9.90
N ASP A 338 4.20 -17.51 -9.99
CA ASP A 338 2.84 -17.45 -9.42
C ASP A 338 2.51 -18.61 -8.44
N CYS A 339 1.66 -18.27 -7.49
CA CYS A 339 1.07 -19.08 -6.44
C CYS A 339 0.32 -20.34 -6.91
N SER A 340 -0.12 -20.39 -8.17
CA SER A 340 -0.75 -21.58 -8.77
C SER A 340 0.24 -22.72 -8.99
N ASN A 341 1.54 -22.41 -9.10
CA ASN A 341 2.60 -23.33 -9.54
C ASN A 341 3.72 -23.56 -8.51
N ALA A 342 3.49 -23.23 -7.22
CA ALA A 342 4.49 -23.32 -6.16
C ALA A 342 5.16 -24.71 -6.07
N VAL A 343 6.48 -24.78 -6.26
CA VAL A 343 7.22 -26.05 -6.37
C VAL A 343 7.17 -26.83 -5.06
N ALA A 344 6.53 -28.01 -5.09
CA ALA A 344 6.37 -28.87 -3.92
C ALA A 344 7.70 -29.52 -3.50
N LEU A 345 8.15 -29.20 -2.28
CA LEU A 345 9.33 -29.76 -1.64
C LEU A 345 9.00 -31.02 -0.84
N SER A 346 9.98 -31.91 -0.73
CA SER A 346 9.90 -33.14 0.07
C SER A 346 11.00 -33.19 1.13
N MET A 347 10.83 -34.02 2.17
CA MET A 347 11.87 -34.21 3.18
C MET A 347 13.12 -34.86 2.58
N GLY A 348 14.28 -34.22 2.77
CA GLY A 348 15.57 -34.61 2.20
C GLY A 348 16.15 -33.56 1.26
N ALA A 349 17.06 -33.99 0.38
CA ALA A 349 17.64 -33.14 -0.65
C ALA A 349 16.70 -33.08 -1.88
N ASN A 350 16.32 -31.87 -2.27
CA ASN A 350 15.52 -31.57 -3.46
C ASN A 350 16.39 -30.83 -4.47
N THR A 351 16.10 -31.02 -5.76
CA THR A 351 16.73 -30.30 -6.87
C THR A 351 15.63 -29.61 -7.65
N VAL A 352 15.58 -28.28 -7.56
CA VAL A 352 14.51 -27.44 -8.11
C VAL A 352 15.01 -26.79 -9.39
N GLY A 353 14.43 -27.18 -10.53
CA GLY A 353 14.61 -26.49 -11.81
C GLY A 353 13.55 -25.40 -11.98
N TRP A 354 13.95 -24.26 -12.54
CA TRP A 354 13.07 -23.10 -12.75
C TRP A 354 13.41 -22.38 -14.07
N LEU A 355 12.56 -21.45 -14.50
CA LEU A 355 12.75 -20.58 -15.66
C LEU A 355 12.42 -19.15 -15.23
N ALA A 356 13.31 -18.20 -15.54
CA ALA A 356 13.11 -16.79 -15.23
C ALA A 356 12.29 -16.10 -16.33
N THR A 357 11.20 -15.45 -15.95
CA THR A 357 10.45 -14.49 -16.76
C THR A 357 10.49 -13.10 -16.11
N THR A 358 9.86 -12.11 -16.74
CA THR A 358 9.87 -10.71 -16.28
C THR A 358 8.56 -10.30 -15.61
N ASN A 359 7.83 -11.23 -15.00
CA ASN A 359 6.49 -11.00 -14.49
C ASN A 359 6.37 -11.35 -13.00
N ASP A 360 6.68 -10.37 -12.15
CA ASP A 360 6.46 -10.47 -10.71
C ASP A 360 4.98 -10.37 -10.33
N TYR A 361 4.44 -11.41 -9.67
CA TYR A 361 3.01 -11.49 -9.30
C TYR A 361 2.70 -11.22 -7.81
N LEU A 362 3.65 -10.74 -7.01
CA LEU A 362 3.34 -10.28 -5.64
C LEU A 362 2.76 -8.86 -5.64
N THR A 363 1.61 -8.71 -4.96
CA THR A 363 1.00 -7.39 -4.70
C THR A 363 1.71 -6.59 -3.60
N THR A 364 2.59 -7.24 -2.82
CA THR A 364 3.40 -6.66 -1.73
C THR A 364 4.65 -7.51 -1.48
N ALA A 365 5.82 -6.89 -1.32
CA ALA A 365 7.09 -7.57 -1.06
C ALA A 365 7.23 -8.15 0.38
N PRO A 366 8.07 -9.18 0.59
CA PRO A 366 8.40 -9.71 1.93
C PRO A 366 8.97 -8.64 2.88
N SER A 367 8.60 -8.72 4.15
CA SER A 367 8.90 -7.73 5.22
C SER A 367 10.39 -7.60 5.56
N CYS A 368 11.12 -8.68 5.32
CA CYS A 368 12.56 -8.83 5.54
C CYS A 368 13.44 -8.33 4.39
N THR A 369 12.86 -7.73 3.34
CA THR A 369 13.62 -7.07 2.27
C THR A 369 14.43 -5.88 2.81
N PRO A 370 15.77 -5.83 2.62
CA PRO A 370 16.59 -4.76 3.22
C PRO A 370 16.49 -3.42 2.47
N THR A 371 15.40 -2.67 2.66
CA THR A 371 15.24 -1.25 2.25
C THR A 371 15.76 -0.91 0.85
N PHE A 372 15.20 -1.55 -0.19
CA PHE A 372 15.34 -1.12 -1.58
C PHE A 372 14.00 -0.67 -2.15
N ALA A 373 14.06 0.13 -3.23
CA ALA A 373 12.95 0.97 -3.67
C ALA A 373 12.12 0.40 -4.84
N ASP A 374 12.36 -0.86 -5.21
CA ASP A 374 11.56 -1.59 -6.20
C ASP A 374 10.78 -2.73 -5.52
N PRO A 375 9.48 -2.90 -5.83
CA PRO A 375 8.63 -3.98 -5.32
C PRO A 375 8.68 -5.22 -6.22
N ASP A 376 9.85 -5.54 -6.78
CA ASP A 376 10.08 -6.80 -7.50
C ASP A 376 9.74 -7.97 -6.56
N GLY A 377 9.20 -9.03 -7.14
CA GLY A 377 8.53 -10.12 -6.44
C GLY A 377 9.48 -11.21 -5.95
N PRO A 378 8.99 -12.44 -5.78
CA PRO A 378 9.81 -13.60 -5.46
C PRO A 378 10.19 -14.33 -6.75
N ASP A 379 11.49 -14.39 -7.05
CA ASP A 379 12.04 -15.16 -8.18
C ASP A 379 11.62 -16.64 -8.18
N LEU A 380 11.28 -17.19 -7.01
CA LEU A 380 10.84 -18.58 -6.86
C LEU A 380 9.88 -18.76 -5.68
N VAL A 381 8.70 -19.33 -5.96
CA VAL A 381 7.76 -19.82 -4.94
C VAL A 381 7.83 -21.35 -4.81
N MET A 382 8.03 -21.82 -3.59
CA MET A 382 8.02 -23.24 -3.21
C MET A 382 6.92 -23.51 -2.18
N SER A 383 6.50 -24.77 -2.03
CA SER A 383 5.56 -25.20 -1.00
C SER A 383 6.04 -26.44 -0.25
N TYR A 384 5.78 -26.51 1.05
CA TYR A 384 6.03 -27.69 1.88
C TYR A 384 4.82 -27.96 2.76
N THR A 385 4.21 -29.14 2.63
CA THR A 385 3.07 -29.57 3.46
C THR A 385 3.53 -30.55 4.52
N ALA A 386 3.33 -30.19 5.79
CA ALA A 386 3.68 -31.05 6.92
C ALA A 386 2.75 -32.27 7.00
N THR A 387 3.31 -33.41 7.36
CA THR A 387 2.59 -34.70 7.44
C THR A 387 2.24 -35.10 8.86
N VAL A 388 2.94 -34.52 9.82
CA VAL A 388 2.70 -34.58 11.27
C VAL A 388 2.91 -33.18 11.83
N ASP A 389 2.63 -32.96 13.12
CA ASP A 389 3.13 -31.74 13.76
C ASP A 389 4.66 -31.84 13.79
N GLU A 390 5.35 -30.91 13.11
CA GLU A 390 6.81 -30.94 12.93
C GLU A 390 7.43 -29.54 12.89
N THR A 391 8.69 -29.45 13.32
CA THR A 391 9.55 -28.30 13.02
C THR A 391 10.30 -28.57 11.73
N VAL A 392 10.30 -27.59 10.84
CA VAL A 392 10.87 -27.64 9.50
C VAL A 392 12.10 -26.73 9.45
N ASP A 393 13.24 -27.30 9.05
CA ASP A 393 14.48 -26.61 8.74
C ASP A 393 14.69 -26.66 7.21
N ILE A 394 14.98 -25.52 6.58
CA ILE A 394 15.23 -25.43 5.13
C ILE A 394 16.56 -24.72 4.89
N THR A 395 17.46 -25.41 4.19
CA THR A 395 18.77 -24.88 3.76
C THR A 395 18.82 -24.83 2.24
N PHE A 396 19.09 -23.65 1.68
CA PHE A 396 19.43 -23.47 0.27
C PHE A 396 20.95 -23.44 0.10
N ASP A 397 21.49 -24.19 -0.86
CA ASP A 397 22.87 -23.98 -1.32
C ASP A 397 22.88 -22.76 -2.27
N LYS A 398 23.80 -21.81 -2.05
CA LYS A 398 23.88 -20.57 -2.86
C LYS A 398 25.31 -20.17 -3.23
N PRO A 399 25.51 -19.41 -4.32
CA PRO A 399 26.81 -18.86 -4.65
C PRO A 399 27.39 -17.97 -3.55
N THR A 400 28.68 -18.12 -3.28
CA THR A 400 29.40 -17.10 -2.49
C THR A 400 29.49 -15.83 -3.33
N SER A 401 29.00 -14.71 -2.80
CA SER A 401 28.82 -13.37 -3.42
C SER A 401 27.45 -12.98 -4.00
N THR A 402 26.39 -13.80 -3.89
CA THR A 402 25.00 -13.38 -4.17
C THR A 402 24.21 -13.05 -2.91
N ARG A 403 23.12 -12.27 -3.05
CA ARG A 403 22.38 -11.64 -1.95
C ARG A 403 20.94 -12.13 -1.88
N TRP A 404 20.74 -13.26 -1.20
CA TRP A 404 19.43 -13.92 -1.16
C TRP A 404 18.66 -13.57 0.11
N ALA A 405 17.34 -13.45 -0.02
CA ALA A 405 16.38 -13.39 1.07
C ALA A 405 15.31 -14.47 0.88
N ALA A 406 14.91 -15.14 1.96
CA ALA A 406 13.86 -16.15 1.92
C ALA A 406 12.91 -15.99 3.10
N SER A 407 11.61 -16.00 2.82
CA SER A 407 10.54 -15.94 3.81
C SER A 407 9.63 -17.17 3.71
N ALA A 408 8.99 -17.55 4.81
CA ALA A 408 7.97 -18.58 4.88
C ALA A 408 6.66 -18.02 5.43
N SER A 409 5.52 -18.52 4.95
CA SER A 409 4.19 -18.18 5.46
C SER A 409 3.21 -19.35 5.31
N THR A 410 2.29 -19.54 6.26
CA THR A 410 1.15 -20.48 6.14
C THR A 410 -0.06 -19.86 5.43
N ALA A 411 0.00 -18.57 5.08
CA ALA A 411 -1.07 -17.92 4.35
C ALA A 411 -1.23 -18.50 2.95
N ALA A 412 -2.47 -18.51 2.43
CA ALA A 412 -2.70 -18.81 1.03
C ALA A 412 -1.85 -17.88 0.16
N CYS A 413 -1.09 -18.44 -0.77
CA CYS A 413 -0.15 -17.67 -1.56
C CYS A 413 -0.86 -16.52 -2.28
N GLY A 414 -0.23 -15.34 -2.26
CA GLY A 414 -0.82 -14.08 -2.75
C GLY A 414 -1.62 -13.30 -1.70
N THR A 415 -1.57 -13.66 -0.41
CA THR A 415 -2.27 -12.92 0.67
C THR A 415 -1.33 -12.40 1.76
N THR A 416 -1.66 -11.23 2.31
CA THR A 416 -0.87 -10.54 3.34
C THR A 416 -1.16 -11.07 4.75
N ALA A 417 -0.39 -12.06 5.20
CA ALA A 417 -0.27 -12.44 6.60
C ALA A 417 1.19 -12.26 7.07
N PRO A 418 1.47 -12.16 8.38
CA PRO A 418 2.85 -12.11 8.86
C PRO A 418 3.63 -13.37 8.49
N GLU A 419 4.91 -13.18 8.17
CA GLU A 419 5.88 -14.25 7.91
C GLU A 419 6.09 -15.09 9.18
N ILE A 420 6.09 -16.42 9.04
CA ILE A 420 6.39 -17.34 10.16
C ILE A 420 7.90 -17.52 10.36
N SER A 421 8.70 -17.17 9.36
CA SER A 421 10.16 -17.15 9.38
C SER A 421 10.69 -16.31 8.22
N CYS A 422 11.77 -15.56 8.41
CA CYS A 422 12.54 -14.98 7.31
C CYS A 422 14.03 -14.77 7.66
N VAL A 423 14.88 -14.78 6.64
CA VAL A 423 16.33 -14.49 6.70
C VAL A 423 16.80 -13.80 5.41
N SER A 424 17.90 -13.02 5.51
CA SER A 424 18.70 -12.60 4.36
C SER A 424 20.19 -12.87 4.63
N GLU A 425 20.94 -13.35 3.64
CA GLU A 425 22.36 -13.70 3.79
C GLU A 425 23.20 -13.30 2.55
N PHE A 426 24.42 -12.82 2.82
CA PHE A 426 25.25 -12.07 1.86
C PHE A 426 26.54 -12.80 1.47
N THR A 427 27.05 -13.65 2.35
CA THR A 427 28.44 -14.12 2.36
C THR A 427 28.59 -15.62 2.53
N ALA A 428 27.67 -16.27 3.24
CA ALA A 428 27.68 -17.72 3.38
C ALA A 428 27.37 -18.43 2.04
N PRO A 429 27.88 -19.67 1.85
CA PRO A 429 27.51 -20.54 0.74
C PRO A 429 26.15 -21.22 0.93
N THR A 430 25.45 -20.94 2.03
CA THR A 430 24.09 -21.41 2.32
C THR A 430 23.21 -20.23 2.71
N LEU A 431 21.90 -20.38 2.52
CA LEU A 431 20.86 -19.60 3.18
C LEU A 431 20.04 -20.55 4.04
N ASP A 432 20.17 -20.42 5.36
CA ASP A 432 19.48 -21.27 6.33
C ASP A 432 18.26 -20.52 6.88
N LEU A 433 17.05 -20.94 6.47
CA LEU A 433 15.80 -20.40 7.00
C LEU A 433 15.70 -20.72 8.51
N PRO A 434 15.39 -19.74 9.38
CA PRO A 434 15.13 -19.99 10.78
C PRO A 434 14.03 -21.06 10.93
N PRO A 435 14.19 -22.04 11.83
CA PRO A 435 13.26 -23.16 11.95
C PRO A 435 11.85 -22.69 12.26
N PHE A 436 10.85 -23.22 11.56
CA PHE A 436 9.44 -22.91 11.79
C PHE A 436 8.61 -24.18 12.03
N SER A 437 7.54 -24.10 12.82
CA SER A 437 6.65 -25.23 13.08
C SER A 437 5.41 -25.20 12.19
N LEU A 438 4.96 -26.39 11.75
CA LEU A 438 3.72 -26.61 11.03
C LEU A 438 2.89 -27.70 11.71
N ARG A 439 1.56 -27.60 11.66
CA ARG A 439 0.65 -28.68 12.05
C ARG A 439 0.50 -29.71 10.94
N ALA A 440 0.10 -30.93 11.31
CA ALA A 440 -0.21 -31.97 10.34
C ALA A 440 -1.28 -31.50 9.31
N GLY A 441 -0.88 -31.40 8.05
CA GLY A 441 -1.72 -30.93 6.94
C GLY A 441 -1.67 -29.42 6.64
N GLU A 442 -0.91 -28.63 7.40
CA GLU A 442 -0.61 -27.24 7.03
C GLU A 442 0.48 -27.18 5.95
N THR A 443 0.35 -26.20 5.04
CA THR A 443 1.32 -25.91 3.99
C THR A 443 2.02 -24.59 4.29
N ALA A 444 3.35 -24.61 4.39
CA ALA A 444 4.15 -23.41 4.24
C ALA A 444 4.38 -23.12 2.76
N TYR A 445 4.18 -21.87 2.36
CA TYR A 445 4.69 -21.30 1.13
C TYR A 445 6.01 -20.58 1.44
N ILE A 446 7.03 -20.84 0.63
CA ILE A 446 8.37 -20.30 0.80
C ILE A 446 8.68 -19.43 -0.42
N TYR A 447 8.97 -18.16 -0.17
CA TYR A 447 9.26 -17.15 -1.17
C TYR A 447 10.75 -16.83 -1.12
N LEU A 448 11.46 -17.11 -2.21
CA LEU A 448 12.89 -16.86 -2.36
C LEU A 448 13.11 -15.70 -3.34
N VAL A 449 13.99 -14.76 -2.99
CA VAL A 449 14.32 -13.54 -3.73
C VAL A 449 15.84 -13.39 -3.79
N ASP A 450 16.42 -13.01 -4.93
CA ASP A 450 17.75 -12.36 -4.99
C ASP A 450 17.58 -10.84 -5.12
N THR A 451 18.24 -10.07 -4.25
CA THR A 451 18.02 -8.63 -4.19
C THR A 451 19.02 -7.80 -4.99
N ASP A 452 19.89 -8.39 -5.83
CA ASP A 452 20.89 -7.68 -6.64
C ASP A 452 20.61 -7.77 -8.17
N SER A 453 19.53 -7.12 -8.61
CA SER A 453 19.27 -6.59 -9.97
C SER A 453 19.03 -7.54 -11.17
N GLY A 454 17.76 -7.75 -11.51
CA GLY A 454 17.22 -7.67 -12.88
C GLY A 454 17.80 -8.57 -13.99
N SER A 455 18.56 -9.62 -13.66
CA SER A 455 19.03 -10.65 -14.60
C SER A 455 19.45 -11.91 -13.86
N ASN A 456 19.03 -13.09 -14.36
CA ASN A 456 19.03 -14.41 -13.71
C ASN A 456 20.01 -14.59 -12.52
N PRO A 457 19.52 -14.48 -11.27
CA PRO A 457 20.39 -14.41 -10.10
C PRO A 457 20.37 -15.66 -9.17
N LEU A 458 19.37 -16.55 -9.28
CA LEU A 458 19.38 -17.85 -8.59
C LEU A 458 20.10 -18.94 -9.42
N ASP A 459 20.73 -19.92 -8.74
CA ASP A 459 21.31 -21.09 -9.41
C ASP A 459 20.20 -21.95 -10.05
N ASN A 460 20.48 -22.54 -11.23
CA ASN A 460 19.56 -23.45 -11.92
C ASN A 460 20.28 -24.74 -12.38
N PRO A 461 19.93 -25.92 -11.86
CA PRO A 461 18.93 -26.16 -10.81
C PRO A 461 19.43 -25.77 -9.41
N LEU A 462 18.52 -25.27 -8.58
CA LEU A 462 18.74 -24.94 -7.18
C LEU A 462 18.75 -26.23 -6.32
N SER A 463 19.63 -26.30 -5.31
CA SER A 463 19.64 -27.39 -4.32
C SER A 463 19.02 -26.93 -3.00
N VAL A 464 17.99 -27.65 -2.55
CA VAL A 464 17.20 -27.31 -1.35
C VAL A 464 17.15 -28.52 -0.43
N ASN A 465 17.75 -28.42 0.74
CA ASN A 465 17.72 -29.45 1.77
C ASN A 465 16.64 -29.12 2.79
N VAL A 466 15.62 -29.98 2.90
CA VAL A 466 14.56 -29.89 3.91
C VAL A 466 14.80 -30.99 4.94
N THR A 467 15.04 -30.63 6.19
CA THR A 467 15.04 -31.58 7.31
C THR A 467 13.89 -31.24 8.24
N THR A 468 13.17 -32.24 8.73
CA THR A 468 12.12 -32.01 9.72
C THR A 468 12.35 -32.82 10.98
N THR A 469 11.96 -32.23 12.10
CA THR A 469 11.90 -32.88 13.40
C THR A 469 10.43 -33.03 13.77
N ALA A 470 9.88 -34.21 13.52
CA ALA A 470 8.55 -34.59 14.01
C ALA A 470 8.48 -34.37 15.53
N CYS A 471 7.37 -33.80 16.00
CA CYS A 471 7.16 -33.38 17.39
C CYS A 471 7.00 -34.53 18.38
N ALA A 472 8.05 -35.34 18.53
CA ALA A 472 8.14 -36.43 19.49
C ALA A 472 8.41 -35.89 20.91
N SER A 473 7.35 -35.38 21.55
CA SER A 473 7.36 -34.83 22.92
C SER A 473 8.35 -33.69 23.15
N THR A 474 8.08 -32.52 22.57
CA THR A 474 8.61 -31.27 23.11
C THR A 474 8.12 -31.06 24.55
N PRO A 475 8.92 -30.41 25.43
CA PRO A 475 8.46 -30.07 26.77
C PRO A 475 7.26 -29.11 26.69
N THR A 476 6.19 -29.41 27.42
CA THR A 476 5.04 -28.50 27.56
C THR A 476 5.52 -27.21 28.24
N PRO A 477 5.21 -26.00 27.70
CA PRO A 477 5.64 -24.76 28.33
C PRO A 477 5.15 -24.66 29.76
N MET A 478 6.08 -24.44 30.69
CA MET A 478 5.81 -24.23 32.10
C MET A 478 6.02 -22.77 32.46
N VAL A 479 5.14 -22.24 33.29
CA VAL A 479 5.32 -20.92 33.90
C VAL A 479 6.50 -20.98 34.87
N THR A 480 7.53 -20.17 34.61
CA THR A 480 8.75 -20.08 35.42
C THR A 480 8.73 -18.87 36.36
N ALA A 481 8.09 -17.77 35.95
CA ALA A 481 7.93 -16.56 36.75
C ALA A 481 6.61 -15.83 36.45
N GLN A 482 6.11 -15.11 37.45
CA GLN A 482 4.93 -14.25 37.37
C GLN A 482 5.21 -12.97 38.15
N SER A 483 4.90 -11.82 37.54
CA SER A 483 5.00 -10.49 38.15
C SER A 483 3.67 -9.75 37.97
N PRO A 484 3.04 -9.22 39.03
CA PRO A 484 3.31 -9.51 40.44
C PRO A 484 3.18 -10.99 40.78
N MET A 485 3.96 -11.47 41.76
CA MET A 485 3.90 -12.87 42.19
C MET A 485 2.51 -13.25 42.77
N PRO A 486 2.07 -14.52 42.63
CA PRO A 486 0.82 -15.00 43.21
C PRO A 486 0.71 -14.72 44.71
N GLY A 487 -0.41 -14.12 45.12
CA GLY A 487 -0.67 -13.73 46.51
C GLY A 487 0.05 -12.45 46.97
N SER A 488 0.76 -11.73 46.10
CA SER A 488 1.39 -10.45 46.45
C SER A 488 0.36 -9.41 46.88
N THR A 489 0.72 -8.59 47.88
CA THR A 489 -0.02 -7.41 48.33
C THR A 489 0.77 -6.12 48.12
N THR A 490 1.91 -6.19 47.43
CA THR A 490 2.86 -5.08 47.21
C THR A 490 2.96 -4.74 45.74
N ALA A 491 1.88 -4.91 44.98
CA ALA A 491 1.81 -4.42 43.60
C ALA A 491 1.85 -2.88 43.58
N THR A 492 2.14 -2.28 42.43
CA THR A 492 1.89 -0.84 42.19
C THR A 492 0.43 -0.64 41.77
N LEU A 493 -0.07 0.61 41.75
CA LEU A 493 -1.43 0.90 41.26
C LEU A 493 -1.56 0.80 39.73
N ALA A 494 -0.44 0.93 39.01
CA ALA A 494 -0.32 0.59 37.60
C ALA A 494 0.75 -0.52 37.41
N PRO A 495 0.44 -1.78 37.76
CA PRO A 495 1.37 -2.88 37.65
C PRO A 495 1.46 -3.32 36.18
N GLU A 496 2.68 -3.43 35.68
CA GLU A 496 2.95 -4.27 34.51
C GLU A 496 2.75 -5.73 34.94
N ILE A 497 1.95 -6.49 34.18
CA ILE A 497 1.62 -7.88 34.50
C ILE A 497 2.39 -8.77 33.51
N SER A 498 3.38 -9.52 33.99
CA SER A 498 4.25 -10.35 33.16
C SER A 498 4.22 -11.81 33.56
N VAL A 499 4.26 -12.70 32.57
CA VAL A 499 4.42 -14.15 32.74
C VAL A 499 5.57 -14.63 31.88
N THR A 500 6.51 -15.33 32.50
CA THR A 500 7.64 -15.96 31.82
C THR A 500 7.42 -17.47 31.75
N PHE A 501 7.68 -18.04 30.58
CA PHE A 501 7.60 -19.46 30.26
C PHE A 501 9.02 -20.02 30.07
N ASP A 502 9.20 -21.34 30.20
CA ASP A 502 10.48 -22.00 29.93
C ASP A 502 10.79 -22.19 28.44
N ASN A 503 9.78 -22.08 27.57
CA ASN A 503 9.86 -22.19 26.12
C ASN A 503 8.95 -21.13 25.45
N PRO A 504 9.20 -20.74 24.19
CA PRO A 504 8.39 -19.73 23.51
C PRO A 504 6.92 -20.14 23.30
N ILE A 505 6.02 -19.16 23.38
CA ILE A 505 4.57 -19.35 23.27
C ILE A 505 3.97 -18.61 22.07
N SER A 506 2.87 -19.12 21.54
CA SER A 506 2.19 -18.50 20.39
C SER A 506 1.75 -17.07 20.70
N ARG A 507 2.10 -16.14 19.80
CA ARG A 507 1.78 -14.71 19.92
C ARG A 507 0.36 -14.35 19.45
N ILE A 508 -0.35 -15.29 18.82
CA ILE A 508 -1.64 -15.07 18.15
C ILE A 508 -2.75 -16.03 18.59
N VAL A 509 -2.49 -16.96 19.52
CA VAL A 509 -3.47 -17.96 19.98
C VAL A 509 -3.69 -17.86 21.49
N GLY A 510 -4.94 -17.68 21.88
CA GLY A 510 -5.39 -17.66 23.27
C GLY A 510 -5.76 -16.26 23.77
N THR A 511 -6.15 -16.20 25.04
CA THR A 511 -6.70 -14.98 25.66
C THR A 511 -6.07 -14.69 27.02
N VAL A 512 -5.83 -13.41 27.29
CA VAL A 512 -5.41 -12.89 28.60
C VAL A 512 -6.61 -12.16 29.21
N THR A 513 -7.08 -12.60 30.37
CA THR A 513 -8.17 -11.93 31.11
C THR A 513 -7.66 -11.43 32.45
N VAL A 514 -7.86 -10.15 32.75
CA VAL A 514 -7.60 -9.53 34.06
C VAL A 514 -8.96 -9.16 34.67
N SER A 515 -9.40 -9.92 35.66
CA SER A 515 -10.67 -9.70 36.35
C SER A 515 -10.46 -9.40 37.83
N GLY A 516 -11.15 -8.39 38.35
CA GLY A 516 -11.07 -7.96 39.74
C GLY A 516 -12.38 -8.15 40.49
N ASP A 517 -12.29 -8.33 41.81
CA ASP A 517 -13.45 -8.54 42.68
C ASP A 517 -14.26 -7.26 42.99
N MET A 518 -13.80 -6.10 42.52
CA MET A 518 -14.53 -4.82 42.59
C MET A 518 -15.15 -4.40 41.25
N GLY A 519 -15.03 -5.23 40.21
CA GLY A 519 -15.72 -5.05 38.92
C GLY A 519 -14.81 -4.78 37.72
N THR A 520 -13.48 -4.74 37.90
CA THR A 520 -12.53 -4.73 36.78
C THR A 520 -12.69 -6.00 35.94
N SER A 521 -12.71 -5.87 34.60
CA SER A 521 -12.76 -7.01 33.69
C SER A 521 -12.24 -6.62 32.30
N ASP A 522 -10.94 -6.76 32.07
CA ASP A 522 -10.32 -6.63 30.75
C ASP A 522 -10.05 -8.02 30.15
N THR A 523 -10.35 -8.21 28.86
CA THR A 523 -10.02 -9.43 28.11
C THR A 523 -9.35 -9.05 26.80
N TYR A 524 -8.15 -9.60 26.56
CA TYR A 524 -7.32 -9.40 25.39
C TYR A 524 -7.25 -10.72 24.60
N ASP A 525 -7.65 -10.68 23.33
CA ASP A 525 -7.50 -11.79 22.39
C ASP A 525 -6.19 -11.61 21.61
N LEU A 526 -5.28 -12.59 21.70
CA LEU A 526 -3.96 -12.49 21.10
C LEU A 526 -4.01 -12.46 19.57
N SER A 527 -5.05 -13.04 18.95
CA SER A 527 -5.23 -13.02 17.50
C SER A 527 -5.46 -11.62 16.92
N MET A 528 -5.86 -10.66 17.77
CA MET A 528 -6.10 -9.27 17.37
C MET A 528 -4.86 -8.35 17.53
N ALA A 529 -3.72 -8.89 17.98
CA ALA A 529 -2.50 -8.12 18.31
C ALA A 529 -2.78 -6.83 19.13
N PRO A 530 -3.48 -6.93 20.29
CA PRO A 530 -3.89 -5.77 21.08
C PRO A 530 -2.67 -4.98 21.61
N PRO A 531 -2.70 -3.64 21.55
CA PRO A 531 -1.52 -2.81 21.85
C PRO A 531 -1.09 -2.85 23.32
N GLU A 532 -1.96 -3.28 24.24
CA GLU A 532 -1.62 -3.54 25.63
C GLU A 532 -0.83 -4.83 25.86
N ILE A 533 -0.76 -5.75 24.89
CA ILE A 533 0.01 -6.99 25.01
C ILE A 533 1.32 -6.87 24.23
N SER A 534 2.41 -7.24 24.88
CA SER A 534 3.73 -7.31 24.28
C SER A 534 4.42 -8.64 24.61
N PHE A 535 5.33 -9.04 23.74
CA PHE A 535 6.19 -10.22 23.93
C PHE A 535 7.65 -9.77 23.89
N ASP A 536 8.50 -10.45 24.66
CA ASP A 536 9.95 -10.30 24.49
C ASP A 536 10.41 -10.82 23.12
N THR A 537 11.66 -10.51 22.75
CA THR A 537 12.24 -10.95 21.47
C THR A 537 12.27 -12.48 21.35
N ALA A 538 12.34 -13.20 22.47
CA ALA A 538 12.41 -14.66 22.52
C ALA A 538 11.03 -15.35 22.49
N GLY A 539 9.92 -14.62 22.63
CA GLY A 539 8.57 -15.20 22.75
C GLY A 539 8.31 -15.91 24.09
N THR A 540 9.22 -15.77 25.06
CA THR A 540 9.18 -16.47 26.36
C THR A 540 8.52 -15.66 27.47
N THR A 541 8.40 -14.34 27.31
CA THR A 541 7.73 -13.46 28.27
C THR A 541 6.56 -12.75 27.59
N LEU A 542 5.36 -12.92 28.14
CA LEU A 542 4.17 -12.13 27.80
C LEU A 542 4.00 -11.04 28.86
N THR A 543 3.85 -9.79 28.42
CA THR A 543 3.62 -8.62 29.28
C THR A 543 2.31 -7.91 28.89
N VAL A 544 1.46 -7.65 29.87
CA VAL A 544 0.34 -6.70 29.79
C VAL A 544 0.81 -5.34 30.30
N ALA A 545 0.61 -4.31 29.49
CA ALA A 545 0.99 -2.94 29.78
C ALA A 545 0.34 -2.42 31.09
N SER A 546 1.04 -1.49 31.74
CA SER A 546 0.58 -0.89 32.99
C SER A 546 -0.71 -0.09 32.81
N ARG A 547 -1.78 -0.52 33.48
CA ARG A 547 -3.05 0.20 33.61
C ARG A 547 -3.37 0.44 35.08
N THR A 548 -4.03 1.55 35.38
CA THR A 548 -4.48 1.86 36.75
C THR A 548 -5.68 0.99 37.12
N TYR A 549 -5.54 0.20 38.19
CA TYR A 549 -6.65 -0.60 38.75
C TYR A 549 -7.11 -0.05 40.11
N ASN A 550 -8.26 -0.51 40.60
CA ASN A 550 -8.82 0.00 41.86
C ASN A 550 -7.93 -0.38 43.06
N THR A 551 -7.72 0.57 43.98
CA THR A 551 -7.00 0.35 45.24
C THR A 551 -7.66 -0.76 46.06
N GLY A 552 -6.88 -1.75 46.52
CA GLY A 552 -7.39 -2.86 47.32
C GLY A 552 -8.13 -3.97 46.58
N GLU A 553 -8.39 -3.82 45.28
CA GLU A 553 -9.01 -4.88 44.47
C GLU A 553 -8.08 -6.10 44.38
N ARG A 554 -8.65 -7.31 44.47
CA ARG A 554 -7.93 -8.55 44.14
C ARG A 554 -8.10 -8.82 42.66
N LEU A 555 -7.04 -8.56 41.90
CA LEU A 555 -6.96 -8.94 40.50
C LEU A 555 -6.64 -10.42 40.37
N THR A 556 -7.33 -11.07 39.44
CA THR A 556 -7.15 -12.45 39.00
C THR A 556 -6.78 -12.42 37.53
N VAL A 557 -5.61 -12.92 37.18
CA VAL A 557 -5.13 -12.98 35.81
C VAL A 557 -5.27 -14.42 35.34
N THR A 558 -5.98 -14.61 34.23
CA THR A 558 -6.25 -15.90 33.60
C THR A 558 -5.76 -15.89 32.16
N LEU A 559 -4.80 -16.76 31.86
CA LEU A 559 -4.31 -17.04 30.51
C LEU A 559 -4.91 -18.37 30.07
N SER A 560 -5.72 -18.37 29.01
CA SER A 560 -6.45 -19.56 28.54
C SER A 560 -6.35 -19.74 27.03
N GLY A 561 -6.31 -21.00 26.58
CA GLY A 561 -6.18 -21.32 25.16
C GLY A 561 -4.81 -20.99 24.57
N LEU A 562 -3.79 -20.76 25.39
CA LEU A 562 -2.42 -20.58 24.91
C LEU A 562 -1.84 -21.90 24.40
N GLU A 563 -0.91 -21.81 23.45
CA GLU A 563 -0.16 -22.93 22.89
C GLU A 563 1.34 -22.61 22.85
N SER A 564 2.19 -23.62 22.85
CA SER A 564 3.62 -23.44 22.54
C SER A 564 3.80 -22.97 21.09
N GLU A 565 4.78 -22.09 20.86
CA GLU A 565 5.16 -21.69 19.50
C GLU A 565 5.76 -22.88 18.74
N GLN A 566 6.54 -23.71 19.44
CA GLN A 566 7.06 -24.98 18.91
C GLN A 566 6.04 -26.11 19.10
N CYS A 567 5.61 -26.76 18.01
CA CYS A 567 4.72 -27.94 18.04
C CYS A 567 3.29 -27.72 18.61
N PHE A 568 2.81 -26.47 18.76
CA PHE A 568 1.42 -26.13 19.09
C PHE A 568 0.79 -26.90 20.27
N GLN A 569 1.59 -27.22 21.29
CA GLN A 569 1.12 -27.98 22.44
C GLN A 569 0.27 -27.08 23.35
N PRO A 570 -0.96 -27.49 23.72
CA PRO A 570 -1.84 -26.68 24.54
C PRO A 570 -1.24 -26.47 25.93
N ILE A 571 -1.06 -25.21 26.30
CA ILE A 571 -0.57 -24.82 27.62
C ILE A 571 -1.77 -24.87 28.59
N PRO A 572 -1.66 -25.56 29.74
CA PRO A 572 -2.71 -25.56 30.76
C PRO A 572 -3.08 -24.13 31.18
N THR A 573 -4.37 -23.87 31.39
CA THR A 573 -4.86 -22.55 31.82
C THR A 573 -4.11 -22.06 33.05
N VAL A 574 -3.38 -20.95 32.90
CA VAL A 574 -2.64 -20.33 33.99
C VAL A 574 -3.57 -19.35 34.69
N ASN A 575 -3.76 -19.52 35.99
CA ASN A 575 -4.55 -18.61 36.81
C ASN A 575 -3.78 -18.26 38.10
N TRP A 576 -3.61 -16.98 38.36
CA TRP A 576 -3.10 -16.47 39.63
C TRP A 576 -3.81 -15.17 40.01
N SER A 577 -3.70 -14.79 41.27
CA SER A 577 -4.23 -13.52 41.76
C SER A 577 -3.22 -12.78 42.62
N PHE A 578 -3.33 -11.46 42.67
CA PHE A 578 -2.61 -10.58 43.56
C PHE A 578 -3.56 -9.45 44.01
N SER A 579 -3.19 -8.75 45.08
CA SER A 579 -3.96 -7.64 45.62
C SER A 579 -3.28 -6.32 45.28
N MET A 580 -4.06 -5.39 44.74
CA MET A 580 -3.66 -4.00 44.59
C MET A 580 -3.36 -3.40 45.97
N PRO A 581 -2.36 -2.53 46.10
CA PRO A 581 -2.07 -1.90 47.38
C PRO A 581 -3.27 -1.06 47.81
N VAL A 582 -3.58 -1.11 49.11
CA VAL A 582 -4.47 -0.14 49.75
C VAL A 582 -3.55 0.95 50.30
N PRO A 583 -3.51 2.16 49.72
CA PRO A 583 -2.83 3.28 50.37
C PRO A 583 -3.50 3.57 51.72
N SER A 584 -2.75 4.00 52.72
CA SER A 584 -3.23 4.19 54.11
C SER A 584 -4.50 5.08 54.20
N CYS A 585 -4.63 6.02 53.27
CA CYS A 585 -5.73 6.97 53.14
C CYS A 585 -7.02 6.45 52.47
N ALA A 586 -7.06 5.21 51.96
CA ALA A 586 -8.05 4.79 50.97
C ALA A 586 -9.52 5.06 51.40
N PRO A 587 -10.39 5.60 50.51
CA PRO A 587 -11.79 5.83 50.84
C PRO A 587 -12.48 4.54 51.33
N GLY A 588 -12.95 4.56 52.58
CA GLY A 588 -13.63 3.42 53.21
C GLY A 588 -12.84 2.67 54.29
N THR A 589 -11.52 2.88 54.45
CA THR A 589 -10.73 2.28 55.56
C THR A 589 -10.59 3.18 56.80
N GLY A 590 -11.33 4.29 56.85
CA GLY A 590 -11.31 5.23 57.98
C GLY A 590 -12.14 6.50 57.75
N GLY A 591 -12.29 6.91 56.49
CA GLY A 591 -13.15 8.03 56.09
C GLY A 591 -12.49 9.40 56.29
N ALA A 592 -11.50 9.73 55.44
CA ALA A 592 -10.83 11.03 55.43
C ALA A 592 -11.06 11.86 54.14
N VAL A 593 -11.43 11.22 53.02
CA VAL A 593 -11.74 11.94 51.77
C VAL A 593 -13.22 12.31 51.74
N GLY A 594 -13.49 13.59 52.01
CA GLY A 594 -14.83 14.16 52.03
C GLY A 594 -15.53 14.12 50.66
N THR A 595 -16.81 13.77 50.68
CA THR A 595 -17.71 13.83 49.49
C THR A 595 -18.94 14.70 49.75
N THR A 596 -19.14 15.14 50.99
CA THR A 596 -20.28 16.00 51.34
C THR A 596 -19.86 17.44 51.16
N THR A 597 -20.42 18.11 50.15
CA THR A 597 -20.25 19.55 49.95
C THR A 597 -21.44 20.34 50.48
N ALA A 598 -21.17 21.51 51.05
CA ALA A 598 -22.17 22.52 51.33
C ALA A 598 -21.68 23.88 50.83
N ARG A 599 -22.61 24.72 50.36
CA ARG A 599 -22.35 26.00 49.71
C ARG A 599 -22.99 27.12 50.52
N LEU A 600 -22.22 28.19 50.77
CA LEU A 600 -22.63 29.39 51.49
C LEU A 600 -22.40 30.61 50.60
N ALA A 601 -23.47 31.11 49.96
CA ALA A 601 -23.41 32.31 49.14
C ALA A 601 -23.01 33.55 49.96
N THR A 602 -22.04 34.31 49.42
CA THR A 602 -21.50 35.51 50.08
C THR A 602 -22.20 36.78 49.60
N GLY A 603 -22.59 36.84 48.32
CA GLY A 603 -23.18 38.02 47.69
C GLY A 603 -22.17 39.17 47.50
N LEU A 604 -20.89 38.84 47.36
CA LEU A 604 -19.79 39.76 47.13
C LEU A 604 -19.39 39.69 45.66
N SER A 605 -19.61 40.76 44.90
CA SER A 605 -19.69 40.71 43.43
C SER A 605 -18.40 41.03 42.66
N PHE A 606 -17.25 41.23 43.34
CA PHE A 606 -16.07 41.87 42.74
C PHE A 606 -14.70 41.43 43.30
N LEU A 607 -14.59 40.24 43.90
CA LEU A 607 -13.38 39.84 44.61
C LEU A 607 -12.46 39.00 43.72
N THR A 608 -11.28 39.55 43.42
CA THR A 608 -10.14 38.77 42.91
C THR A 608 -9.46 38.13 44.11
N GLU A 609 -9.99 36.99 44.54
CA GLU A 609 -9.49 36.29 45.73
C GLU A 609 -8.23 35.48 45.43
N TYR A 610 -7.41 35.31 46.46
CA TYR A 610 -6.13 34.60 46.37
C TYR A 610 -5.97 33.55 47.47
N TYR A 611 -6.67 33.70 48.61
CA TYR A 611 -6.47 32.86 49.78
C TYR A 611 -7.75 32.65 50.58
N VAL A 612 -7.83 31.49 51.24
CA VAL A 612 -8.91 31.12 52.17
C VAL A 612 -8.26 30.47 53.39
N ALA A 613 -8.69 30.86 54.58
CA ALA A 613 -8.23 30.28 55.84
C ALA A 613 -9.42 29.98 56.75
N ALA A 614 -9.38 28.84 57.45
CA ALA A 614 -10.35 28.52 58.49
C ALA A 614 -9.64 28.55 59.85
N ASP A 615 -10.34 29.00 60.90
CA ASP A 615 -9.87 28.70 62.26
C ASP A 615 -10.11 27.22 62.62
N ASP A 616 -9.54 26.75 63.73
CA ASP A 616 -9.78 25.39 64.26
C ASP A 616 -10.96 25.37 65.28
N VAL A 617 -11.86 26.36 65.24
CA VAL A 617 -12.99 26.50 66.19
C VAL A 617 -14.30 26.08 65.50
N PRO A 618 -15.05 25.09 66.01
CA PRO A 618 -16.28 24.61 65.35
C PRO A 618 -17.39 25.67 65.19
N THR A 619 -17.44 26.66 66.08
CA THR A 619 -18.35 27.83 65.99
C THR A 619 -17.65 29.08 65.49
N GLY A 620 -16.50 28.92 64.83
CA GLY A 620 -15.65 29.99 64.34
C GLY A 620 -15.99 30.42 62.92
N TRP A 621 -14.97 30.83 62.20
CA TRP A 621 -15.07 31.60 60.97
C TRP A 621 -14.22 30.99 59.86
N VAL A 622 -14.68 31.20 58.63
CA VAL A 622 -13.87 31.12 57.42
C VAL A 622 -13.51 32.55 57.06
N TYR A 623 -12.23 32.78 56.80
CA TYR A 623 -11.62 34.04 56.39
C TYR A 623 -11.19 33.91 54.94
N PHE A 624 -11.39 34.95 54.15
CA PHE A 624 -11.12 34.92 52.72
C PHE A 624 -10.90 36.35 52.21
N GLY A 625 -10.18 36.51 51.10
CA GLY A 625 -9.78 37.83 50.63
C GLY A 625 -8.73 37.82 49.52
N GLY A 626 -8.21 39.00 49.23
CA GLY A 626 -7.26 39.21 48.14
C GLY A 626 -6.67 40.61 48.11
N THR A 627 -6.45 41.14 46.91
CA THR A 627 -5.69 42.37 46.66
C THR A 627 -6.42 43.69 47.00
N GLY A 628 -7.52 43.64 47.76
CA GLY A 628 -8.38 44.79 48.03
C GLY A 628 -8.99 44.81 49.44
N ASP A 629 -9.69 43.73 49.81
CA ASP A 629 -10.45 43.61 51.05
C ASP A 629 -10.17 42.26 51.76
N PHE A 630 -10.42 42.20 53.08
CA PHE A 630 -10.32 40.98 53.89
C PHE A 630 -11.64 40.72 54.65
N TYR A 631 -12.25 39.56 54.43
CA TYR A 631 -13.58 39.22 54.93
C TYR A 631 -13.58 37.99 55.82
N ARG A 632 -14.69 37.81 56.54
CA ARG A 632 -15.02 36.54 57.22
C ARG A 632 -16.51 36.23 57.22
N ILE A 633 -16.84 34.93 57.20
CA ILE A 633 -18.20 34.38 57.36
C ILE A 633 -18.22 33.34 58.49
N PRO A 634 -19.30 33.23 59.30
CA PRO A 634 -19.43 32.13 60.26
C PRO A 634 -19.52 30.78 59.54
N LYS A 635 -18.83 29.75 60.04
CA LYS A 635 -18.90 28.38 59.49
C LYS A 635 -20.32 27.82 59.41
N ALA A 636 -21.20 28.24 60.32
CA ALA A 636 -22.62 27.86 60.34
C ALA A 636 -23.50 28.63 59.33
N GLY A 637 -22.91 29.49 58.50
CA GLY A 637 -23.61 30.50 57.71
C GLY A 637 -24.04 31.70 58.54
N GLY A 638 -24.16 32.87 57.90
CA GLY A 638 -24.55 34.11 58.58
C GLY A 638 -24.27 35.35 57.75
N ALA A 639 -24.25 36.52 58.40
CA ALA A 639 -23.78 37.74 57.77
C ALA A 639 -22.26 37.74 57.67
N ILE A 640 -21.74 38.24 56.56
CA ILE A 640 -20.31 38.48 56.37
C ILE A 640 -19.88 39.75 57.09
N GLU A 641 -18.65 39.73 57.58
CA GLU A 641 -17.99 40.87 58.20
C GLU A 641 -16.75 41.27 57.39
N ASP A 642 -16.69 42.54 57.02
CA ASP A 642 -15.49 43.22 56.52
C ASP A 642 -14.54 43.45 57.70
N VAL A 643 -13.39 42.77 57.69
CA VAL A 643 -12.42 42.81 58.76
C VAL A 643 -11.64 44.14 58.76
N GLU A 644 -11.36 44.71 57.59
CA GLU A 644 -10.61 45.96 57.47
C GLU A 644 -11.43 47.15 57.98
N ALA A 645 -12.71 47.21 57.64
CA ALA A 645 -13.64 48.22 58.15
C ALA A 645 -13.88 48.09 59.65
N LEU A 646 -13.99 46.86 60.18
CA LEU A 646 -14.08 46.63 61.63
C LEU A 646 -12.78 46.99 62.37
N ALA A 647 -11.62 46.86 61.72
CA ALA A 647 -10.33 47.27 62.23
C ALA A 647 -10.06 48.78 62.11
N GLY A 648 -10.87 49.51 61.32
CA GLY A 648 -10.67 50.93 61.05
C GLY A 648 -9.41 51.21 60.23
N LEU A 649 -8.98 50.25 59.41
CA LEU A 649 -7.83 50.39 58.53
C LEU A 649 -8.18 51.33 57.36
N THR A 650 -7.25 52.21 56.99
CA THR A 650 -7.46 53.23 55.94
C THR A 650 -6.40 53.18 54.83
N PHE A 651 -5.54 52.15 54.86
CA PHE A 651 -4.58 51.83 53.83
C PHE A 651 -4.67 50.33 53.52
N THR A 652 -4.55 50.03 52.24
CA THR A 652 -5.07 48.84 51.56
C THR A 652 -4.12 47.65 51.61
N ASN A 653 -4.71 46.45 51.50
CA ASN A 653 -4.09 45.15 51.26
C ASN A 653 -3.52 44.47 52.51
N LEU A 654 -4.39 43.82 53.29
CA LEU A 654 -4.02 42.65 54.11
C LEU A 654 -3.69 41.41 53.24
N GLY A 655 -2.77 41.57 52.28
CA GLY A 655 -1.89 40.52 51.77
C GLY A 655 -2.36 39.57 50.65
N TYR A 656 -1.47 38.63 50.33
CA TYR A 656 -1.69 37.54 49.35
C TYR A 656 -2.07 36.19 49.97
N GLU A 657 -1.86 36.03 51.28
CA GLU A 657 -2.05 34.78 52.01
C GLU A 657 -2.33 35.10 53.49
N ALA A 658 -3.15 34.28 54.15
CA ALA A 658 -3.49 34.46 55.56
C ALA A 658 -3.52 33.14 56.33
N VAL A 659 -2.98 33.16 57.55
CA VAL A 659 -2.92 32.00 58.43
C VAL A 659 -3.53 32.35 59.78
N VAL A 660 -4.45 31.51 60.26
CA VAL A 660 -5.16 31.72 61.52
C VAL A 660 -4.59 30.80 62.60
N VAL A 661 -4.25 31.38 63.77
CA VAL A 661 -3.80 30.63 64.95
C VAL A 661 -4.54 31.13 66.18
N GLY A 662 -5.54 30.37 66.63
CA GLY A 662 -6.37 30.73 67.77
C GLY A 662 -7.19 32.01 67.49
N ALA A 663 -6.81 33.12 68.12
CA ALA A 663 -7.46 34.43 67.97
C ALA A 663 -6.62 35.44 67.17
N GLU A 664 -5.49 35.01 66.61
CA GLU A 664 -4.56 35.81 65.83
C GLU A 664 -4.61 35.39 64.35
N VAL A 665 -4.68 36.37 63.47
CA VAL A 665 -4.53 36.20 62.02
C VAL A 665 -3.18 36.77 61.62
N TYR A 666 -2.44 36.07 60.79
CA TYR A 666 -1.15 36.47 60.25
C TYR A 666 -1.27 36.59 58.74
N THR A 667 -0.86 37.72 58.16
CA THR A 667 -0.98 38.03 56.73
C THR A 667 0.31 38.68 56.21
N ILE A 668 0.55 38.64 54.90
CA ILE A 668 1.81 39.05 54.26
C ILE A 668 1.58 40.25 53.35
N ASP A 669 2.24 41.39 53.58
CA ASP A 669 2.18 42.57 52.70
C ASP A 669 2.57 42.22 51.25
N SER A 670 1.71 42.63 50.32
CA SER A 670 1.82 42.37 48.89
C SER A 670 2.21 43.61 48.08
N THR A 671 2.23 44.80 48.69
CA THR A 671 2.24 46.07 47.97
C THR A 671 3.60 46.49 47.42
N THR A 672 4.68 45.80 47.82
CA THR A 672 6.05 46.10 47.40
C THR A 672 6.88 44.83 47.26
N SER A 673 7.33 44.55 46.02
CA SER A 673 8.25 43.45 45.68
C SER A 673 9.49 43.47 46.58
N GLY A 674 9.78 42.35 47.25
CA GLY A 674 10.93 42.21 48.15
C GLY A 674 10.81 42.91 49.52
N SER A 675 9.61 43.32 49.96
CA SER A 675 9.44 43.89 51.33
C SER A 675 9.38 42.83 52.43
N GLY A 676 8.85 41.63 52.11
CA GLY A 676 8.77 40.49 53.02
C GLY A 676 7.95 40.70 54.29
N ARG A 677 7.13 41.75 54.39
CA ARG A 677 6.48 42.11 55.66
C ARG A 677 5.38 41.13 56.04
N VAL A 678 5.42 40.70 57.29
CA VAL A 678 4.34 39.94 57.93
C VAL A 678 3.63 40.88 58.89
N TYR A 679 2.31 40.96 58.78
CA TYR A 679 1.43 41.65 59.72
C TYR A 679 0.74 40.64 60.63
N ARG A 680 0.64 40.96 61.92
CA ARG A 680 -0.22 40.25 62.86
C ARG A 680 -1.45 41.10 63.15
N VAL A 681 -2.60 40.47 63.05
CA VAL A 681 -3.94 41.04 63.19
C VAL A 681 -4.65 40.27 64.30
N THR A 682 -4.79 40.89 65.48
CA THR A 682 -5.27 40.21 66.70
C THR A 682 -6.74 40.52 67.00
N THR A 683 -7.52 39.50 67.41
CA THR A 683 -8.92 39.69 67.85
C THR A 683 -9.07 39.59 69.38
N ASN A 684 -9.41 40.70 70.02
CA ASN A 684 -9.64 40.72 71.48
C ASN A 684 -11.10 40.33 71.82
N GLY A 685 -11.48 39.07 71.55
CA GLY A 685 -12.79 38.52 71.90
C GLY A 685 -13.94 38.91 70.95
N GLY A 686 -13.61 39.29 69.71
CA GLY A 686 -14.57 39.66 68.66
C GLY A 686 -14.76 41.16 68.50
N LEU A 687 -14.79 41.61 67.24
CA LEU A 687 -15.01 43.00 66.78
C LEU A 687 -13.89 44.04 67.05
N THR A 688 -12.99 43.84 68.03
CA THR A 688 -11.81 44.71 68.18
C THR A 688 -10.58 44.07 67.57
N TRP A 689 -10.04 44.73 66.54
CA TRP A 689 -8.89 44.30 65.76
C TRP A 689 -7.71 45.26 65.95
N MET A 690 -6.49 44.73 65.98
CA MET A 690 -5.25 45.53 66.02
C MET A 690 -4.22 44.93 65.08
N THR A 691 -3.70 45.76 64.16
CA THR A 691 -2.66 45.41 63.19
C THR A 691 -1.30 45.92 63.65
N GLU A 692 -0.28 45.09 63.56
CA GLU A 692 1.12 45.42 63.88
C GLU A 692 2.11 44.79 62.89
N ASP A 693 3.18 45.53 62.57
CA ASP A 693 4.32 45.06 61.76
C ASP A 693 5.07 43.99 62.57
N TYR A 694 4.84 42.73 62.22
CA TYR A 694 5.11 41.60 63.10
C TYR A 694 6.54 41.07 62.98
N ALA A 695 7.14 41.09 61.79
CA ALA A 695 8.39 40.39 61.51
C ALA A 695 9.48 41.29 60.90
N THR A 696 10.72 41.04 61.28
CA THR A 696 11.92 41.70 60.74
C THR A 696 12.88 40.68 60.13
N PHE A 697 13.34 40.95 58.92
CA PHE A 697 14.15 40.03 58.12
C PHE A 697 15.63 40.45 58.15
N ALA A 698 16.52 39.50 58.44
CA ALA A 698 17.95 39.77 58.60
C ALA A 698 18.66 40.07 57.25
N THR A 699 18.10 39.53 56.16
CA THR A 699 18.42 39.83 54.76
C THR A 699 17.10 40.01 54.02
N THR A 700 17.09 40.75 52.92
CA THR A 700 15.94 40.78 52.01
C THR A 700 15.68 39.35 51.50
N PRO A 701 14.43 38.84 51.53
CA PRO A 701 14.05 37.62 50.84
C PRO A 701 14.37 37.69 49.34
N ALA A 702 14.53 36.53 48.71
CA ALA A 702 14.83 36.41 47.27
C ALA A 702 13.78 37.10 46.37
N ASP A 703 12.49 36.84 46.61
CA ASP A 703 11.34 37.49 45.97
C ASP A 703 10.19 37.68 46.99
N ASP A 704 8.96 37.92 46.53
CA ASP A 704 7.79 38.02 47.41
C ASP A 704 7.30 36.66 47.96
N PHE A 705 6.58 36.69 49.09
CA PHE A 705 5.98 35.48 49.66
C PHE A 705 4.57 35.28 49.09
N ARG A 706 4.27 34.04 48.67
CA ARG A 706 2.93 33.64 48.18
C ARG A 706 2.23 32.60 49.03
N GLY A 707 2.97 31.79 49.79
CA GLY A 707 2.40 30.73 50.61
C GLY A 707 2.86 30.80 52.05
N ALA A 708 1.97 30.40 52.95
CA ALA A 708 2.25 30.34 54.37
C ALA A 708 1.53 29.17 55.05
N THR A 709 2.11 28.67 56.14
CA THR A 709 1.43 27.70 57.00
C THR A 709 1.88 27.82 58.44
N ALA A 710 0.94 27.72 59.38
CA ALA A 710 1.25 27.66 60.80
C ALA A 710 1.39 26.21 61.24
N VAL A 711 2.45 25.97 62.01
CA VAL A 711 2.74 24.67 62.63
C VAL A 711 2.77 24.90 64.15
N PRO A 712 1.61 24.82 64.85
CA PRO A 712 1.53 25.09 66.28
C PRO A 712 2.41 24.17 67.14
N SER A 713 2.65 22.93 66.70
CA SER A 713 3.56 21.97 67.35
C SER A 713 5.03 22.44 67.37
N LEU A 714 5.46 23.17 66.34
CA LEU A 714 6.79 23.80 66.26
C LEU A 714 6.78 25.24 66.81
N GLY A 715 5.60 25.82 67.07
CA GLY A 715 5.44 27.20 67.52
C GLY A 715 5.84 28.24 66.49
N ARG A 716 5.71 27.93 65.18
CA ARG A 716 6.20 28.78 64.08
C ARG A 716 5.23 28.86 62.91
N ILE A 717 5.32 29.95 62.16
CA ILE A 717 4.67 30.14 60.86
C ILE A 717 5.77 30.11 59.81
N PHE A 718 5.63 29.26 58.80
CA PHE A 718 6.54 29.12 57.68
C PHE A 718 5.97 29.85 56.47
N PHE A 719 6.87 30.37 55.62
CA PHE A 719 6.57 31.12 54.41
C PHE A 719 7.44 30.59 53.26
N VAL A 720 6.91 30.62 52.04
CA VAL A 720 7.63 30.26 50.81
C VAL A 720 7.68 31.43 49.84
N THR A 721 8.87 31.72 49.28
CA THR A 721 9.03 32.75 48.24
C THR A 721 8.58 32.25 46.87
N HIS A 722 7.96 33.14 46.10
CA HIS A 722 7.56 32.90 44.72
C HIS A 722 8.51 33.63 43.78
N GLU A 723 9.48 32.90 43.26
CA GLU A 723 10.48 33.48 42.36
C GLU A 723 9.89 33.75 40.97
N GLY A 724 9.61 35.02 40.65
CA GLY A 724 9.08 35.44 39.35
C GLY A 724 10.04 35.25 38.16
N SER A 725 11.21 34.64 38.39
CA SER A 725 12.19 34.26 37.37
C SER A 725 12.76 32.87 37.64
N SER A 726 13.01 32.09 36.57
CA SER A 726 13.55 30.72 36.65
C SER A 726 15.06 30.65 36.97
N THR A 727 15.62 31.67 37.63
CA THR A 727 17.07 31.78 37.92
C THR A 727 17.40 31.95 39.40
N VAL A 728 16.37 31.99 40.26
CA VAL A 728 16.52 32.10 41.71
C VAL A 728 15.91 30.85 42.35
N ASP A 729 16.45 30.41 43.49
CA ASP A 729 16.01 29.23 44.21
C ASP A 729 14.96 29.62 45.27
N THR A 730 13.85 28.87 45.35
CA THR A 730 12.80 29.07 46.36
C THR A 730 13.39 29.08 47.77
N GLU A 731 13.04 30.09 48.56
CA GLU A 731 13.40 30.21 49.97
C GLU A 731 12.22 29.85 50.88
N ILE A 732 12.53 29.12 51.96
CA ILE A 732 11.64 28.82 53.07
C ILE A 732 12.08 29.65 54.27
N TRP A 733 11.21 30.56 54.69
CA TRP A 733 11.40 31.43 55.85
C TRP A 733 10.44 31.05 56.97
N SER A 734 10.71 31.47 58.20
CA SER A 734 9.74 31.32 59.29
C SER A 734 9.88 32.35 60.41
N VAL A 735 8.80 32.53 61.17
CA VAL A 735 8.71 33.40 62.36
C VAL A 735 8.09 32.62 63.53
N PRO A 736 8.37 32.98 64.80
CA PRO A 736 7.62 32.47 65.95
C PRO A 736 6.11 32.79 65.87
N ILE A 737 5.26 31.92 66.40
CA ILE A 737 3.85 32.21 66.69
C ILE A 737 3.79 32.99 68.01
N GLY A 738 3.13 34.16 67.97
CA GLY A 738 2.92 35.04 69.10
C GLY A 738 4.21 35.68 69.67
N GLY A 739 4.01 36.45 70.75
CA GLY A 739 5.07 37.23 71.39
C GLY A 739 4.89 38.73 71.21
N VAL A 740 5.98 39.48 71.39
CA VAL A 740 6.03 40.94 71.28
C VAL A 740 6.70 41.31 69.97
N ALA A 741 5.97 41.96 69.07
CA ALA A 741 6.48 42.41 67.78
C ALA A 741 7.47 43.58 67.91
N PRO A 742 8.43 43.72 66.98
CA PRO A 742 8.70 42.80 65.88
C PRO A 742 9.53 41.58 66.33
N VAL A 743 9.19 40.40 65.81
CA VAL A 743 9.98 39.17 65.95
C VAL A 743 11.02 39.06 64.81
N ALA A 744 12.07 38.27 65.02
CA ALA A 744 13.07 38.02 63.98
C ALA A 744 12.61 36.85 63.08
N ALA A 745 12.59 37.09 61.77
CA ALA A 745 12.41 36.04 60.77
C ALA A 745 13.71 35.26 60.56
N THR A 746 13.59 33.96 60.29
CA THR A 746 14.70 33.03 60.08
C THR A 746 14.58 32.41 58.70
N LEU A 747 15.67 32.43 57.92
CA LEU A 747 15.78 31.63 56.70
C LEU A 747 16.04 30.18 57.13
N GLU A 748 15.06 29.30 56.91
CA GLU A 748 15.20 27.88 57.23
C GLU A 748 16.02 27.16 56.16
N ARG A 749 15.72 27.47 54.88
CA ARG A 749 16.30 26.75 53.74
C ARG A 749 16.14 27.55 52.44
N SER A 750 17.17 27.55 51.60
CA SER A 750 17.02 27.79 50.16
C SER A 750 17.04 26.42 49.45
N VAL A 751 16.23 26.25 48.39
CA VAL A 751 15.96 24.94 47.77
C VAL A 751 16.44 24.92 46.30
N PRO A 752 17.69 24.47 46.04
CA PRO A 752 18.27 24.47 44.70
C PRO A 752 17.42 23.79 43.63
N GLY A 753 17.12 24.50 42.55
CA GLY A 753 16.39 24.00 41.38
C GLY A 753 14.87 23.89 41.56
N VAL A 754 14.33 24.33 42.69
CA VAL A 754 12.89 24.41 42.98
C VAL A 754 12.49 25.88 42.95
N GLN A 755 11.42 26.22 42.22
CA GLN A 755 11.11 27.60 41.78
C GLN A 755 9.60 27.81 41.61
N ASN A 756 9.13 29.06 41.65
CA ASN A 756 7.71 29.43 41.46
C ASN A 756 6.74 28.67 42.40
N CYS A 757 7.14 28.48 43.65
CA CYS A 757 6.31 27.80 44.65
C CYS A 757 5.39 28.81 45.34
N SER A 758 4.11 28.48 45.41
CA SER A 758 3.08 29.31 46.04
C SER A 758 2.40 28.63 47.22
N GLY A 759 2.44 27.29 47.33
CA GLY A 759 1.89 26.56 48.47
C GLY A 759 2.98 25.92 49.32
N ILE A 760 2.77 25.88 50.64
CA ILE A 760 3.65 25.20 51.60
C ILE A 760 2.86 24.49 52.72
N ALA A 761 3.14 23.20 52.94
CA ALA A 761 2.78 22.46 54.15
C ALA A 761 4.05 21.95 54.85
N VAL A 762 4.03 21.79 56.17
CA VAL A 762 5.22 21.38 56.95
C VAL A 762 4.82 20.39 58.06
N ASP A 763 5.42 19.20 58.04
CA ASP A 763 5.32 18.20 59.11
C ASP A 763 6.61 18.19 59.97
N ASN A 764 6.81 17.23 60.87
CA ASN A 764 8.01 17.18 61.73
C ASN A 764 9.29 16.76 60.96
N THR A 765 9.19 16.35 59.70
CA THR A 765 10.24 15.71 58.91
C THR A 765 10.48 16.36 57.54
N ASN A 766 9.47 16.97 56.93
CA ASN A 766 9.47 17.50 55.56
C ASN A 766 8.73 18.84 55.44
N TYR A 767 9.20 19.66 54.51
CA TYR A 767 8.39 20.68 53.84
C TYR A 767 7.79 20.09 52.55
N TYR A 768 6.56 20.43 52.21
CA TYR A 768 5.89 20.08 50.96
C TYR A 768 5.52 21.36 50.23
N LEU A 769 6.01 21.53 49.01
CA LEU A 769 5.89 22.75 48.21
C LEU A 769 5.08 22.48 46.94
N ALA A 770 4.14 23.35 46.59
CA ALA A 770 3.42 23.29 45.32
C ALA A 770 3.93 24.39 44.36
N CYS A 771 4.53 23.97 43.25
CA CYS A 771 5.37 24.79 42.39
C CYS A 771 4.87 24.78 40.94
N GLY A 772 4.21 25.87 40.55
CA GLY A 772 3.27 25.88 39.42
C GLY A 772 3.89 25.87 38.02
N THR A 773 5.14 26.31 37.82
CA THR A 773 5.73 26.37 36.46
C THR A 773 6.06 25.02 35.82
N ARG A 774 6.00 23.93 36.60
CA ARG A 774 6.28 22.56 36.15
C ARG A 774 5.27 21.53 36.69
N ASP A 775 4.15 21.99 37.26
CA ASP A 775 3.15 21.15 37.95
C ASP A 775 3.77 20.28 39.07
N GLU A 776 4.84 20.76 39.70
CA GLU A 776 5.63 19.98 40.65
C GLU A 776 5.13 20.14 42.09
N LEU A 777 4.65 19.04 42.67
CA LEU A 777 4.55 18.90 44.13
C LEU A 777 5.87 18.32 44.65
N VAL A 778 6.57 19.07 45.49
CA VAL A 778 7.96 18.77 45.90
C VAL A 778 8.04 18.53 47.40
N ARG A 779 8.54 17.35 47.81
CA ARG A 779 8.95 17.06 49.18
C ARG A 779 10.40 17.49 49.40
N VAL A 780 10.63 18.28 50.44
CA VAL A 780 11.94 18.80 50.83
C VAL A 780 12.22 18.39 52.28
N PRO A 781 13.14 17.47 52.55
CA PRO A 781 13.44 17.06 53.93
C PRO A 781 13.89 18.24 54.81
N ILE A 782 13.45 18.27 56.06
CA ILE A 782 13.91 19.25 57.07
C ILE A 782 15.36 18.95 57.46
N ALA A 783 15.70 17.66 57.59
CA ALA A 783 17.08 17.22 57.63
C ALA A 783 17.79 17.51 56.29
N ALA A 784 19.12 17.66 56.31
CA ALA A 784 19.89 17.91 55.09
C ALA A 784 19.74 16.74 54.08
N GLY A 785 19.01 16.99 52.99
CA GLY A 785 18.70 16.02 51.93
C GLY A 785 18.15 16.73 50.68
N ALA A 786 18.24 16.08 49.52
CA ALA A 786 17.80 16.66 48.25
C ALA A 786 16.26 16.80 48.18
N PRO A 787 15.73 17.83 47.49
CA PRO A 787 14.31 17.88 47.15
C PRO A 787 13.93 16.69 46.26
N THR A 788 12.70 16.18 46.42
CA THR A 788 12.13 15.06 45.64
C THR A 788 10.79 15.51 45.08
N VAL A 789 10.60 15.45 43.77
CA VAL A 789 9.28 15.63 43.16
C VAL A 789 8.44 14.40 43.50
N ILE A 790 7.30 14.61 44.17
CA ILE A 790 6.39 13.55 44.61
C ILE A 790 5.11 13.45 43.76
N SER A 791 4.78 14.48 42.98
CA SER A 791 3.80 14.40 41.90
C SER A 791 4.10 15.44 40.82
N THR A 792 3.80 15.07 39.57
CA THR A 792 3.72 15.97 38.40
C THR A 792 2.39 15.82 37.66
N THR A 793 1.38 15.22 38.31
CA THR A 793 0.07 14.88 37.70
C THR A 793 -1.07 15.77 38.18
N ILE A 794 -0.78 16.68 39.12
CA ILE A 794 -1.70 17.68 39.64
C ILE A 794 -1.45 18.96 38.83
N PRO A 795 -2.41 19.46 38.02
CA PRO A 795 -2.26 20.71 37.29
C PRO A 795 -2.30 21.88 38.28
N LEU A 796 -1.16 22.52 38.53
CA LEU A 796 -1.00 23.58 39.53
C LEU A 796 -1.17 24.97 38.91
N ASN A 797 -1.64 25.92 39.72
CA ASN A 797 -1.66 27.33 39.34
C ASN A 797 -0.23 27.92 39.43
N THR A 798 0.14 28.85 38.56
CA THR A 798 1.48 29.47 38.61
C THR A 798 1.73 30.30 39.87
N THR A 799 0.69 30.79 40.54
CA THR A 799 0.80 31.79 41.64
C THR A 799 -0.07 31.55 42.87
N LYS A 800 -1.06 30.64 42.82
CA LYS A 800 -2.10 30.49 43.86
C LYS A 800 -2.25 29.08 44.47
N ASN A 801 -1.18 28.28 44.48
CA ASN A 801 -1.27 26.95 45.10
C ASN A 801 -1.27 27.06 46.62
N VAL A 802 -1.99 26.17 47.26
CA VAL A 802 -2.08 25.97 48.71
C VAL A 802 -1.94 24.48 48.96
N VAL A 803 -1.19 24.14 50.01
CA VAL A 803 -1.02 22.76 50.46
C VAL A 803 -1.38 22.72 51.93
N HIS A 804 -2.34 21.88 52.30
CA HIS A 804 -2.62 21.53 53.70
C HIS A 804 -2.19 20.10 53.95
N GLY A 805 -1.67 19.82 55.14
CA GLY A 805 -1.29 18.48 55.55
C GLY A 805 -2.16 17.95 56.69
N GLN A 806 -2.41 16.66 56.67
CA GLN A 806 -3.09 15.92 57.73
C GLN A 806 -2.27 14.69 58.12
N ASP A 807 -2.03 14.61 59.42
CA ASP A 807 -1.44 13.50 60.17
C ASP A 807 -2.61 12.76 60.85
N LEU A 808 -2.88 11.51 60.44
CA LEU A 808 -4.05 10.75 60.91
C LEU A 808 -3.70 9.85 62.10
N ASP A 809 -2.48 9.31 62.16
CA ASP A 809 -2.04 8.41 63.22
C ASP A 809 -1.29 9.10 64.38
N MET A 810 -1.00 10.40 64.23
CA MET A 810 -0.31 11.29 65.15
C MET A 810 1.18 10.95 65.36
N ASP A 811 1.85 10.33 64.37
CA ASP A 811 3.30 10.11 64.40
C ASP A 811 4.13 11.37 64.09
N GLY A 812 3.50 12.38 63.48
CA GLY A 812 4.12 13.66 63.15
C GLY A 812 4.57 13.82 61.70
N ALA A 813 4.35 12.83 60.84
CA ALA A 813 4.40 12.95 59.38
C ALA A 813 2.97 13.15 58.82
N PHE A 814 2.85 13.69 57.60
CA PHE A 814 1.55 13.74 56.94
C PHE A 814 1.22 12.42 56.23
N ASP A 815 0.03 11.88 56.51
CA ASP A 815 -0.61 10.79 55.75
C ASP A 815 -1.26 11.30 54.46
N ILE A 816 -1.81 12.52 54.51
CA ILE A 816 -2.56 13.15 53.42
C ILE A 816 -2.09 14.60 53.24
N LEU A 817 -1.88 15.02 52.00
CA LEU A 817 -1.91 16.42 51.59
C LEU A 817 -3.20 16.73 50.86
N TYR A 818 -3.77 17.91 51.07
CA TYR A 818 -4.82 18.51 50.26
C TYR A 818 -4.23 19.67 49.47
N VAL A 819 -4.43 19.67 48.15
CA VAL A 819 -3.79 20.60 47.21
C VAL A 819 -4.85 21.17 46.27
N ASN A 820 -4.92 22.49 46.12
CA ASN A 820 -5.67 23.07 44.99
C ASN A 820 -4.79 23.08 43.72
N GLY A 821 -5.39 22.68 42.61
CA GLY A 821 -4.85 22.87 41.27
C GLY A 821 -5.50 24.06 40.57
N ALA A 822 -5.41 24.12 39.24
CA ALA A 822 -6.05 25.17 38.43
C ALA A 822 -7.56 25.27 38.68
N ASP A 823 -8.31 24.18 38.47
CA ASP A 823 -9.79 24.16 38.53
C ASP A 823 -10.32 23.04 39.46
N SER A 824 -9.48 22.46 40.32
CA SER A 824 -9.80 21.23 41.07
C SER A 824 -8.99 21.03 42.36
N VAL A 825 -9.65 20.54 43.42
CA VAL A 825 -8.99 20.08 44.65
C VAL A 825 -8.57 18.63 44.49
N TYR A 826 -7.33 18.33 44.90
CA TYR A 826 -6.72 17.00 44.90
C TYR A 826 -6.33 16.60 46.32
N PHE A 827 -6.25 15.30 46.58
CA PHE A 827 -5.60 14.75 47.75
C PHE A 827 -4.39 13.90 47.34
N VAL A 828 -3.34 13.87 48.18
CA VAL A 828 -2.12 13.09 47.98
C VAL A 828 -1.84 12.26 49.22
N CYS A 829 -1.83 10.94 49.08
CA CYS A 829 -1.62 9.99 50.15
C CYS A 829 -0.18 9.52 50.25
N ASP A 830 0.24 9.18 51.47
CA ASP A 830 1.62 8.80 51.80
C ASP A 830 2.66 9.76 51.16
N PRO A 831 2.54 11.08 51.36
CA PRO A 831 3.45 12.06 50.79
C PRO A 831 4.89 11.89 51.31
N GLY A 832 5.07 11.27 52.48
CA GLY A 832 6.37 10.89 53.05
C GLY A 832 6.99 9.63 52.41
N GLY A 833 6.20 8.80 51.73
CA GLY A 833 6.59 7.49 51.22
C GLY A 833 7.42 7.47 49.95
N ALA A 834 7.60 6.25 49.42
CA ALA A 834 8.34 5.99 48.19
C ALA A 834 7.49 6.11 46.91
N SER A 835 6.16 5.98 47.03
CA SER A 835 5.21 6.07 45.92
C SER A 835 3.91 6.77 46.33
N PRO A 836 3.94 8.10 46.54
CA PRO A 836 2.76 8.87 46.92
C PRO A 836 1.65 8.75 45.86
N PHE A 837 0.40 8.65 46.29
CA PHE A 837 -0.76 8.52 45.40
C PHE A 837 -1.59 9.79 45.41
N SER A 838 -1.74 10.46 44.26
CA SER A 838 -2.62 11.62 44.12
C SER A 838 -3.91 11.28 43.37
N SER A 839 -5.04 11.82 43.81
CA SER A 839 -6.32 11.70 43.10
C SER A 839 -7.17 12.97 43.22
N LEU A 840 -8.11 13.10 42.30
CA LEU A 840 -9.08 14.19 42.24
C LEU A 840 -10.12 14.05 43.38
N MET A 841 -10.36 15.13 44.11
CA MET A 841 -11.37 15.21 45.18
C MET A 841 -12.63 15.95 44.70
N LEU A 842 -12.45 17.09 44.04
CA LEU A 842 -13.53 17.96 43.56
C LEU A 842 -13.05 18.76 42.35
N THR A 843 -13.93 18.96 41.36
CA THR A 843 -13.70 19.84 40.20
C THR A 843 -14.74 20.94 40.18
N TYR A 844 -14.31 22.17 39.93
CA TYR A 844 -15.18 23.32 39.70
C TYR A 844 -15.60 23.40 38.22
N SER A 845 -16.53 24.30 37.87
CA SER A 845 -16.95 24.40 36.47
C SER A 845 -15.81 24.98 35.63
N PRO A 846 -15.53 24.48 34.40
CA PRO A 846 -14.44 25.00 33.58
C PRO A 846 -14.69 26.48 33.25
N GLY A 847 -13.83 27.33 33.82
CA GLY A 847 -13.98 28.78 33.90
C GLY A 847 -12.66 29.41 34.35
N THR A 848 -12.65 30.71 34.65
CA THR A 848 -11.44 31.41 35.12
C THR A 848 -11.26 31.36 36.64
N SER A 849 -11.93 30.40 37.30
CA SER A 849 -12.15 30.36 38.74
C SER A 849 -10.86 30.39 39.56
N ASP A 850 -10.62 31.51 40.24
CA ASP A 850 -9.53 31.71 41.18
C ASP A 850 -10.00 31.36 42.60
N TYR A 851 -9.82 30.11 43.02
CA TYR A 851 -10.26 29.65 44.35
C TYR A 851 -9.10 29.37 45.33
N GLY A 852 -9.24 29.89 46.55
CA GLY A 852 -8.38 29.54 47.68
C GLY A 852 -8.82 28.25 48.39
N LEU A 853 -7.97 27.74 49.28
CA LEU A 853 -8.25 26.55 50.09
C LEU A 853 -7.76 26.74 51.53
N GLY A 854 -8.68 26.74 52.50
CA GLY A 854 -8.40 26.72 53.93
C GLY A 854 -8.78 25.38 54.56
N TYR A 855 -8.21 25.06 55.73
CA TYR A 855 -8.44 23.77 56.40
C TYR A 855 -8.70 23.94 57.90
N ASP A 856 -9.89 23.53 58.35
CA ASP A 856 -10.23 23.36 59.77
C ASP A 856 -9.81 21.95 60.20
N ARG A 857 -8.70 21.86 60.94
CA ARG A 857 -8.09 20.58 61.33
C ARG A 857 -8.88 19.85 62.41
N VAL A 858 -9.66 20.59 63.20
CA VAL A 858 -10.48 20.05 64.30
C VAL A 858 -11.83 19.57 63.80
N GLY A 859 -12.42 20.30 62.84
CA GLY A 859 -13.62 19.88 62.11
C GLY A 859 -13.35 18.79 61.06
N ASN A 860 -12.10 18.64 60.60
CA ASN A 860 -11.75 17.89 59.40
C ASN A 860 -12.53 18.39 58.17
N VAL A 861 -12.53 19.71 57.95
CA VAL A 861 -13.28 20.35 56.86
C VAL A 861 -12.35 21.25 56.07
N LEU A 862 -12.27 21.01 54.76
CA LEU A 862 -11.69 21.97 53.82
C LEU A 862 -12.74 23.02 53.49
N TYR A 863 -12.35 24.29 53.46
CA TYR A 863 -13.16 25.39 52.98
C TYR A 863 -12.49 26.00 51.77
N SER A 864 -13.23 26.16 50.70
CA SER A 864 -12.79 26.82 49.48
C SER A 864 -13.71 28.00 49.17
N TYR A 865 -13.26 28.95 48.38
CA TYR A 865 -14.08 30.06 47.90
C TYR A 865 -14.07 30.07 46.39
N ASP A 866 -15.24 29.87 45.78
CA ASP A 866 -15.46 29.81 44.34
C ASP A 866 -15.92 31.22 43.90
N ASP A 867 -15.03 31.97 43.24
CA ASP A 867 -15.22 33.38 42.86
C ASP A 867 -16.19 33.55 41.68
N ASP A 868 -16.20 32.61 40.74
CA ASP A 868 -17.17 32.51 39.65
C ASP A 868 -18.62 32.32 40.16
N THR A 869 -18.82 31.70 41.34
CA THR A 869 -20.15 31.52 41.96
C THR A 869 -20.45 32.41 43.17
N GLU A 870 -19.47 33.15 43.70
CA GLU A 870 -19.57 33.94 44.94
C GLU A 870 -19.94 33.07 46.17
N GLU A 871 -19.38 31.86 46.30
CA GLU A 871 -19.73 30.90 47.37
C GLU A 871 -18.53 30.36 48.15
N VAL A 872 -18.64 30.30 49.47
CA VAL A 872 -17.78 29.43 50.30
C VAL A 872 -18.29 28.00 50.21
N VAL A 873 -17.43 27.09 49.76
CA VAL A 873 -17.69 25.65 49.62
C VAL A 873 -16.98 24.90 50.75
N SER A 874 -17.72 24.27 51.66
CA SER A 874 -17.16 23.35 52.65
C SER A 874 -17.14 21.92 52.10
N ILE A 875 -16.03 21.20 52.25
CA ILE A 875 -15.83 19.81 51.84
C ILE A 875 -15.52 18.98 53.10
N GLN A 876 -16.44 18.09 53.47
CA GLN A 876 -16.45 17.30 54.71
C GLN A 876 -16.32 15.80 54.46
#